data_AF-G5IZY1-F1
#
_entry.id   AF-G5IZY1-F1
#
_cell.length_a   1.000
_cell.length_b   1.000
_cell.length_c   1.000
_cell.angle_alpha   90.00
_cell.angle_beta   90.00
_cell.angle_gamma   90.00
#
_symmetry.space_group_name_H-M   'P 1'
#
loop_
_entity.id
_entity.type
_entity.pdbx_description
1 polymer ?
#
loop_
_entity_poly.entity_id
_entity_poly.type
_entity_poly.pdbx_seq_one_letter_code
_entity_poly.pdbx_strand_id
1 'polypeptide(L)'
;MKVLIADFDLFSKVGGGQTFYRSIIKKNPQIEFYYIAEKEALENSRPANATAIPYKEQFLISDFKNFFEVTPPKWVERAFAMASNIAASVANQNFDIIDVPDYEQWGIFLKPALKQYGVKFNSVALSMHGKISKTLRLDWFDWGQANIPLDLQEKMQYKVVDIRYGISKSYLDEWREDIEGFDSYYYNPLHFFDLPRPTQCLSSVKSPSVNFIGRTEKRKGPDIFIDLVWWLPESSYSQAQIIGPHSYNYNNTKSSESYLQQMTQYRQTNLAISPPMKREELTELFASKSLTVLPSRYDTLNLVTLESLFSGCPTAVGNGAGVCRFLEETFPEVPFITIDVDDIYACLPDVQNVLDNYEDYRKHLVKQLSQANLEVTDPNLEDIYNCSTSSHLETQEELAQWYSQLFSYWESCQKGFSVSKIPAVKVAKQQIKAQLKPTYKQLKKTVLETKEKLKRPLEETKTAQTLKSTQLFERYKYTFNASELNQKDLGNKVKECWKLASAFGSDEQGWRDKLKNGYRIDRVRAWREICRLEELRGNELVAATYKLRGLRLLDGDLFADLPYVLRVLQDKGFTREAQVVEAMYGKTGQREERCYDFIEKARQDNLHNQEWDYEIVDDRRDKSNYRVSVIVSLYNAADKLPLFLKTLQHQTVMHSGEGEIILVDSGSPGEEYEVFKQLAPELNLPILYVRSQGRETIQTAWNRGISLAKSPYLSFLGVDETILPDALETLANELDKSPEIDWVIGHSLVTNVDKKGSWVSDVMPYNRTPYKQDLIYLETCYLSWVGALYRRSIHDRFGYYDGTFRGAGDTEFKSRILPQIKSKVIDKNLGVFWNYPDERTTQSPAAEIEDMRAWYVHRSLAGVRYAFANRSPEELEQLIYLSLAYRKSYCGHTSSDLEYAYNLSLYLKEINPQSKVLEYFKGIETLLQAYRSLDWMPKLSRFSPLSRVLQTRKLAKQIEQEHLATWDEEKSLGLKPDYRIFNDNRHEQHAFLWLTKLEKTES
;
A
#
# COMPACT_ATOMS: atom_id res chain seq x y z
N MET A 1 18.38 -14.16 -47.68
CA MET A 1 19.03 -13.48 -46.55
C MET A 1 19.15 -14.46 -45.39
N LYS A 2 20.28 -14.47 -44.67
CA LYS A 2 20.55 -15.29 -43.48
C LYS A 2 20.57 -14.43 -42.23
N VAL A 3 19.73 -14.76 -41.25
CA VAL A 3 19.57 -13.98 -40.01
C VAL A 3 19.89 -14.87 -38.81
N LEU A 4 20.83 -14.46 -37.96
CA LEU A 4 21.05 -15.10 -36.66
C LEU A 4 20.28 -14.35 -35.58
N ILE A 5 19.28 -14.98 -34.98
CA ILE A 5 18.62 -14.50 -33.78
C ILE A 5 19.48 -14.88 -32.57
N ALA A 6 20.05 -13.88 -31.90
CA ALA A 6 20.87 -14.02 -30.70
C ALA A 6 20.02 -14.21 -29.42
N ASP A 7 19.07 -15.15 -29.48
CA ASP A 7 18.24 -15.62 -28.37
C ASP A 7 18.19 -17.15 -28.38
N PHE A 8 17.70 -17.74 -27.29
CA PHE A 8 17.81 -19.16 -26.99
C PHE A 8 16.44 -19.85 -27.02
N ASP A 9 16.45 -21.12 -27.45
CA ASP A 9 15.36 -22.09 -27.22
C ASP A 9 13.97 -21.59 -27.70
N LEU A 10 13.94 -20.89 -28.85
CA LEU A 10 12.77 -20.16 -29.36
C LEU A 10 11.49 -21.00 -29.46
N PHE A 11 11.59 -22.31 -29.73
CA PHE A 11 10.43 -23.19 -29.94
C PHE A 11 10.06 -24.04 -28.72
N SER A 12 10.91 -24.05 -27.68
CA SER A 12 10.60 -24.75 -26.42
C SER A 12 10.25 -23.81 -25.25
N LYS A 13 10.76 -22.57 -25.27
CA LYS A 13 10.50 -21.57 -24.24
C LYS A 13 9.21 -20.78 -24.53
N VAL A 14 8.42 -20.50 -23.49
CA VAL A 14 7.22 -19.67 -23.57
C VAL A 14 7.55 -18.26 -23.07
N GLY A 15 7.40 -17.25 -23.93
CA GLY A 15 7.63 -15.84 -23.59
C GLY A 15 7.18 -14.90 -24.71
N GLY A 16 7.02 -13.61 -24.40
CA GLY A 16 6.55 -12.60 -25.35
C GLY A 16 7.51 -12.42 -26.54
N GLY A 17 8.80 -12.22 -26.25
CA GLY A 17 9.85 -12.12 -27.27
C GLY A 17 10.00 -13.39 -28.10
N GLN A 18 9.96 -14.57 -27.47
CA GLN A 18 10.02 -15.85 -28.19
C GLN A 18 8.77 -16.06 -29.07
N THR A 19 7.59 -15.57 -28.65
CA THR A 19 6.38 -15.60 -29.48
C THR A 19 6.50 -14.66 -30.68
N PHE A 20 7.07 -13.48 -30.49
CA PHE A 20 7.40 -12.56 -31.59
C PHE A 20 8.33 -13.22 -32.61
N TYR A 21 9.48 -13.76 -32.17
CA TYR A 21 10.45 -14.37 -33.09
C TYR A 21 9.88 -15.58 -33.83
N ARG A 22 9.10 -16.44 -33.16
CA ARG A 22 8.39 -17.54 -33.84
C ARG A 22 7.46 -17.03 -34.94
N SER A 23 6.81 -15.88 -34.70
CA SER A 23 5.89 -15.30 -35.66
C SER A 23 6.59 -14.66 -36.86
N ILE A 24 7.69 -13.92 -36.65
CA ILE A 24 8.45 -13.36 -37.77
C ILE A 24 9.07 -14.46 -38.63
N ILE A 25 9.55 -15.55 -38.03
CA ILE A 25 10.05 -16.73 -38.76
C ILE A 25 8.95 -17.29 -39.66
N LYS A 26 7.74 -17.49 -39.12
CA LYS A 26 6.61 -18.06 -39.87
C LYS A 26 6.13 -17.13 -40.99
N LYS A 27 6.12 -15.81 -40.76
CA LYS A 27 5.60 -14.79 -41.69
C LYS A 27 6.58 -14.39 -42.79
N ASN A 28 7.86 -14.71 -42.64
CA ASN A 28 8.91 -14.38 -43.60
C ASN A 28 9.62 -15.64 -44.14
N PRO A 29 8.91 -16.51 -44.91
CA PRO A 29 9.48 -17.77 -45.42
C PRO A 29 10.67 -17.58 -46.38
N GLN A 30 10.87 -16.37 -46.91
CA GLN A 30 11.98 -15.99 -47.78
C GLN A 30 13.30 -15.72 -47.04
N ILE A 31 13.26 -15.57 -45.70
CA ILE A 31 14.43 -15.33 -44.86
C ILE A 31 14.82 -16.62 -44.13
N GLU A 32 16.10 -16.99 -44.21
CA GLU A 32 16.66 -18.13 -43.47
C GLU A 32 17.07 -17.67 -42.07
N PHE A 33 16.35 -18.12 -41.05
CA PHE A 33 16.63 -17.82 -39.65
C PHE A 33 17.44 -18.91 -38.96
N TYR A 34 18.40 -18.48 -38.16
CA TYR A 34 19.23 -19.31 -37.30
C TYR A 34 19.05 -18.84 -35.85
N TYR A 35 19.03 -19.75 -34.88
CA TYR A 35 18.93 -19.40 -33.46
C TYR A 35 19.69 -20.41 -32.60
N ILE A 36 19.94 -20.07 -31.34
CA ILE A 36 20.72 -20.94 -30.44
C ILE A 36 19.80 -21.91 -29.67
N ALA A 37 20.16 -23.18 -29.64
CA ALA A 37 19.49 -24.22 -28.86
C ALA A 37 20.39 -24.71 -27.72
N GLU A 38 20.01 -24.40 -26.47
CA GLU A 38 20.70 -24.85 -25.26
C GLU A 38 20.03 -26.09 -24.68
N LYS A 39 18.71 -26.02 -24.46
CA LYS A 39 17.91 -27.11 -23.87
C LYS A 39 16.89 -27.67 -24.86
N GLU A 40 16.65 -26.95 -25.95
CA GLU A 40 15.77 -27.39 -27.01
C GLU A 40 16.37 -28.58 -27.79
N ALA A 41 15.57 -29.63 -27.98
CA ALA A 41 15.97 -30.77 -28.82
C ALA A 41 16.08 -30.33 -30.30
N LEU A 42 17.15 -30.74 -30.97
CA LEU A 42 17.38 -30.40 -32.39
C LEU A 42 16.34 -31.03 -33.31
N GLU A 43 15.57 -32.01 -32.83
CA GLU A 43 14.50 -32.68 -33.57
C GLU A 43 13.12 -32.01 -33.39
N ASN A 44 13.01 -30.97 -32.57
CA ASN A 44 11.74 -30.27 -32.36
C ASN A 44 11.19 -29.69 -33.68
N SER A 45 9.86 -29.76 -33.83
CA SER A 45 9.17 -29.24 -35.00
C SER A 45 9.33 -27.73 -35.11
N ARG A 46 9.77 -27.25 -36.28
CA ARG A 46 10.00 -25.85 -36.61
C ARG A 46 9.75 -25.57 -38.09
N PRO A 47 9.47 -24.31 -38.49
CA PRO A 47 9.36 -23.93 -39.90
C PRO A 47 10.61 -24.28 -40.71
N ALA A 48 10.44 -24.55 -42.01
CA ALA A 48 11.53 -24.97 -42.90
C ALA A 48 12.64 -23.92 -43.05
N ASN A 49 12.33 -22.65 -42.81
CA ASN A 49 13.27 -21.54 -42.82
C ASN A 49 13.91 -21.26 -41.45
N ALA A 50 13.75 -22.14 -40.45
CA ALA A 50 14.33 -22.00 -39.11
C ALA A 50 15.32 -23.12 -38.81
N THR A 51 16.57 -22.76 -38.48
CA THR A 51 17.65 -23.69 -38.17
C THR A 51 18.16 -23.48 -36.74
N ALA A 52 18.08 -24.52 -35.91
CA ALA A 52 18.63 -24.53 -34.56
C ALA A 52 20.14 -24.82 -34.59
N ILE A 53 20.94 -24.00 -33.90
CA ILE A 53 22.38 -24.18 -33.74
C ILE A 53 22.66 -24.64 -32.30
N PRO A 54 23.36 -25.77 -32.08
CA PRO A 54 23.69 -26.25 -30.75
C PRO A 54 24.55 -25.23 -29.97
N TYR A 55 24.14 -24.93 -28.74
CA TYR A 55 24.89 -24.05 -27.86
C TYR A 55 26.21 -24.67 -27.42
N LYS A 56 27.29 -23.88 -27.52
CA LYS A 56 28.63 -24.24 -27.09
C LYS A 56 29.10 -23.32 -25.97
N GLU A 57 28.95 -23.77 -24.72
CA GLU A 57 29.45 -23.06 -23.55
C GLU A 57 30.98 -23.20 -23.44
N GLN A 58 31.71 -22.08 -23.61
CA GLN A 58 33.16 -21.99 -23.46
C GLN A 58 33.55 -21.10 -22.27
N PHE A 59 32.79 -20.04 -22.01
CA PHE A 59 32.99 -19.07 -20.94
C PHE A 59 31.97 -19.29 -19.84
N LEU A 60 32.45 -19.36 -18.60
CA LEU A 60 31.61 -19.39 -17.41
C LEU A 60 31.76 -18.08 -16.64
N ILE A 61 30.66 -17.56 -16.09
CA ILE A 61 30.71 -16.39 -15.19
C ILE A 61 31.69 -16.65 -14.02
N SER A 62 31.85 -17.91 -13.59
CA SER A 62 32.80 -18.27 -12.54
C SER A 62 34.28 -17.99 -12.89
N ASP A 63 34.62 -17.89 -14.18
CA ASP A 63 35.99 -17.66 -14.64
C ASP A 63 36.49 -16.26 -14.25
N PHE A 64 35.56 -15.32 -14.04
CA PHE A 64 35.85 -13.92 -13.72
C PHE A 64 35.80 -13.58 -12.22
N LYS A 65 35.59 -14.58 -11.34
CA LYS A 65 35.49 -14.36 -9.87
C LYS A 65 36.69 -13.64 -9.25
N ASN A 66 37.87 -13.80 -9.85
CA ASN A 66 39.12 -13.20 -9.38
C ASN A 66 39.58 -12.03 -10.27
N PHE A 67 38.69 -11.48 -11.10
CA PHE A 67 38.92 -10.24 -11.82
C PHE A 67 38.62 -9.06 -10.88
N PHE A 68 39.65 -8.28 -10.54
CA PHE A 68 39.58 -7.20 -9.54
C PHE A 68 39.79 -5.81 -10.15
N GLU A 69 39.89 -5.69 -11.47
CA GLU A 69 40.01 -4.41 -12.15
C GLU A 69 38.71 -3.60 -12.01
N VAL A 70 38.84 -2.27 -12.08
CA VAL A 70 37.70 -1.34 -12.07
C VAL A 70 37.03 -1.29 -13.45
N THR A 71 37.82 -1.45 -14.51
CA THR A 71 37.39 -1.42 -15.91
C THR A 71 37.81 -2.73 -16.60
N PRO A 72 36.89 -3.43 -17.26
CA PRO A 72 35.47 -3.13 -17.35
C PRO A 72 34.69 -3.41 -16.04
N PRO A 73 33.55 -2.73 -15.82
CA PRO A 73 32.75 -2.92 -14.61
C PRO A 73 32.20 -4.35 -14.47
N LYS A 74 32.14 -4.89 -13.24
CA LYS A 74 31.68 -6.28 -13.00
C LYS A 74 30.31 -6.64 -13.58
N TRP A 75 29.40 -5.66 -13.70
CA TRP A 75 28.06 -5.92 -14.22
C TRP A 75 28.05 -6.31 -15.72
N VAL A 76 29.15 -6.13 -16.46
CA VAL A 76 29.25 -6.57 -17.86
C VAL A 76 29.65 -8.05 -18.03
N GLU A 77 30.09 -8.73 -16.98
CA GLU A 77 30.67 -10.09 -17.07
C GLU A 77 29.68 -11.10 -17.67
N ARG A 78 28.38 -11.00 -17.31
CA ARG A 78 27.32 -11.86 -17.89
C ARG A 78 27.17 -11.61 -19.38
N ALA A 79 27.08 -10.35 -19.79
CA ALA A 79 26.95 -9.98 -21.20
C ALA A 79 28.15 -10.48 -22.02
N PHE A 80 29.37 -10.37 -21.47
CA PHE A 80 30.59 -10.87 -22.10
C PHE A 80 30.54 -12.39 -22.31
N ALA A 81 30.24 -13.15 -21.25
CA ALA A 81 30.22 -14.60 -21.31
C ALA A 81 29.17 -15.10 -22.32
N MET A 82 27.97 -14.52 -22.28
CA MET A 82 26.87 -14.89 -23.19
C MET A 82 27.20 -14.54 -24.65
N ALA A 83 27.64 -13.32 -24.94
CA ALA A 83 28.01 -12.91 -26.30
C ALA A 83 29.12 -13.80 -26.88
N SER A 84 30.13 -14.13 -26.07
CA SER A 84 31.25 -14.97 -26.47
C SER A 84 30.83 -16.42 -26.72
N ASN A 85 29.93 -16.98 -25.90
CA ASN A 85 29.40 -18.33 -26.11
C ASN A 85 28.49 -18.42 -27.34
N ILE A 86 27.68 -17.39 -27.60
CA ILE A 86 26.90 -17.28 -28.85
C ILE A 86 27.86 -17.29 -30.05
N ALA A 87 28.89 -16.43 -30.04
CA ALA A 87 29.88 -16.36 -31.11
C ALA A 87 30.65 -17.68 -31.29
N ALA A 88 30.99 -18.37 -30.21
CA ALA A 88 31.65 -19.68 -30.25
C ALA A 88 30.78 -20.79 -30.85
N SER A 89 29.45 -20.70 -30.67
CA SER A 89 28.47 -21.66 -31.20
C SER A 89 28.33 -21.54 -32.73
N VAL A 90 28.57 -20.35 -33.28
CA VAL A 90 28.45 -20.05 -34.71
C VAL A 90 29.78 -19.75 -35.39
N ALA A 91 30.90 -20.17 -34.79
CA ALA A 91 32.24 -19.84 -35.25
C ALA A 91 32.47 -20.18 -36.73
N ASN A 92 33.10 -19.25 -37.47
CA ASN A 92 33.36 -19.33 -38.91
C ASN A 92 32.12 -19.47 -39.83
N GLN A 93 30.92 -19.19 -39.33
CA GLN A 93 29.71 -19.11 -40.17
C GLN A 93 29.50 -17.69 -40.74
N ASN A 94 28.59 -17.57 -41.71
CA ASN A 94 28.26 -16.31 -42.38
C ASN A 94 26.76 -16.02 -42.23
N PHE A 95 26.44 -14.82 -41.76
CA PHE A 95 25.08 -14.29 -41.68
C PHE A 95 25.02 -12.93 -42.37
N ASP A 96 23.85 -12.49 -42.82
CA ASP A 96 23.66 -11.12 -43.30
C ASP A 96 23.38 -10.21 -42.10
N ILE A 97 22.45 -10.63 -41.22
CA ILE A 97 22.01 -9.88 -40.05
C ILE A 97 22.18 -10.72 -38.78
N ILE A 98 22.59 -10.06 -37.71
CA ILE A 98 22.50 -10.59 -36.34
C ILE A 98 21.39 -9.82 -35.61
N ASP A 99 20.29 -10.47 -35.32
CA ASP A 99 19.14 -9.87 -34.63
C ASP A 99 19.22 -10.20 -33.12
N VAL A 100 19.31 -9.17 -32.28
CA VAL A 100 19.39 -9.31 -30.82
C VAL A 100 18.18 -8.64 -30.15
N PRO A 101 17.52 -9.29 -29.19
CA PRO A 101 16.44 -8.65 -28.44
C PRO A 101 16.95 -7.62 -27.43
N ASP A 102 16.19 -6.55 -27.20
CA ASP A 102 16.50 -5.52 -26.20
C ASP A 102 16.35 -5.99 -24.74
N TYR A 103 15.55 -7.02 -24.50
CA TYR A 103 15.38 -7.62 -23.18
C TYR A 103 16.59 -8.45 -22.69
N GLU A 104 17.61 -8.64 -23.52
CA GLU A 104 18.88 -9.25 -23.14
C GLU A 104 20.05 -8.32 -23.47
N GLN A 105 21.00 -8.18 -22.53
CA GLN A 105 22.04 -7.14 -22.61
C GLN A 105 23.36 -7.59 -23.25
N TRP A 106 23.44 -8.80 -23.79
CA TRP A 106 24.68 -9.28 -24.44
C TRP A 106 24.95 -8.65 -25.80
N GLY A 107 24.01 -7.89 -26.35
CA GLY A 107 24.21 -7.08 -27.57
C GLY A 107 25.34 -6.07 -27.45
N ILE A 108 25.69 -5.62 -26.23
CA ILE A 108 26.85 -4.74 -26.00
C ILE A 108 28.18 -5.35 -26.49
N PHE A 109 28.31 -6.68 -26.52
CA PHE A 109 29.55 -7.37 -26.90
C PHE A 109 29.42 -8.29 -28.11
N LEU A 110 28.26 -8.40 -28.75
CA LEU A 110 28.09 -9.32 -29.89
C LEU A 110 29.06 -9.01 -31.04
N LYS A 111 29.23 -7.73 -31.43
CA LYS A 111 30.15 -7.33 -32.50
C LYS A 111 31.60 -7.77 -32.26
N PRO A 112 32.27 -7.41 -31.15
CA PRO A 112 33.64 -7.85 -30.90
C PRO A 112 33.74 -9.37 -30.73
N ALA A 113 32.74 -10.02 -30.11
CA ALA A 113 32.72 -11.47 -29.96
C ALA A 113 32.66 -12.22 -31.30
N LEU A 114 31.73 -11.84 -32.18
CA LEU A 114 31.57 -12.46 -33.50
C LEU A 114 32.82 -12.30 -34.37
N LYS A 115 33.46 -11.12 -34.34
CA LYS A 115 34.74 -10.86 -35.01
C LYS A 115 35.85 -11.77 -34.49
N GLN A 116 35.94 -11.95 -33.16
CA GLN A 116 36.94 -12.81 -32.52
C GLN A 116 36.84 -14.28 -32.96
N TYR A 117 35.62 -14.76 -33.23
CA TYR A 117 35.34 -16.14 -33.66
C TYR A 117 35.24 -16.31 -35.19
N GLY A 118 35.67 -15.31 -35.97
CA GLY A 118 35.73 -15.38 -37.43
C GLY A 118 34.35 -15.43 -38.11
N VAL A 119 33.29 -14.99 -37.42
CA VAL A 119 31.93 -14.96 -37.97
C VAL A 119 31.80 -13.73 -38.88
N LYS A 120 31.34 -13.92 -40.12
CA LYS A 120 31.09 -12.81 -41.05
C LYS A 120 29.63 -12.37 -40.95
N PHE A 121 29.41 -11.06 -40.82
CA PHE A 121 28.09 -10.45 -40.77
C PHE A 121 28.10 -9.02 -41.32
N ASN A 122 26.98 -8.54 -41.88
CA ASN A 122 26.88 -7.19 -42.43
C ASN A 122 26.44 -6.18 -41.36
N SER A 123 25.45 -6.53 -40.53
CA SER A 123 24.89 -5.62 -39.53
C SER A 123 24.31 -6.35 -38.32
N VAL A 124 24.26 -5.66 -37.18
CA VAL A 124 23.57 -6.10 -35.97
C VAL A 124 22.30 -5.26 -35.78
N ALA A 125 21.15 -5.91 -35.76
CA ALA A 125 19.85 -5.29 -35.52
C ALA A 125 19.41 -5.51 -34.06
N LEU A 126 18.87 -4.46 -33.43
CA LEU A 126 18.24 -4.53 -32.12
C LEU A 126 16.71 -4.57 -32.30
N SER A 127 16.12 -5.69 -31.90
CA SER A 127 14.66 -5.85 -31.84
C SER A 127 14.13 -5.33 -30.50
N MET A 128 13.36 -4.25 -30.55
CA MET A 128 12.93 -3.49 -29.38
C MET A 128 11.53 -3.90 -28.92
N HIS A 129 11.47 -4.63 -27.82
CA HIS A 129 10.26 -5.17 -27.19
C HIS A 129 9.94 -4.57 -25.82
N GLY A 130 10.93 -4.00 -25.11
CA GLY A 130 10.72 -3.33 -23.82
C GLY A 130 11.96 -3.29 -22.92
N LYS A 131 12.14 -2.16 -22.21
CA LYS A 131 13.21 -1.97 -21.21
C LYS A 131 12.96 -2.80 -19.95
N ILE A 132 13.90 -3.67 -19.58
CA ILE A 132 13.83 -4.47 -18.36
C ILE A 132 14.08 -3.59 -17.14
N SER A 133 14.99 -2.61 -17.24
CA SER A 133 15.25 -1.64 -16.16
C SER A 133 13.98 -0.89 -15.74
N LYS A 134 13.16 -0.48 -16.71
CA LYS A 134 11.86 0.18 -16.49
C LYS A 134 10.82 -0.81 -15.97
N THR A 135 10.78 -2.02 -16.52
CA THR A 135 9.88 -3.09 -16.06
C THR A 135 10.08 -3.42 -14.58
N LEU A 136 11.33 -3.61 -14.13
CA LEU A 136 11.66 -3.89 -12.73
C LEU A 136 11.29 -2.73 -11.81
N ARG A 137 11.61 -1.50 -12.23
CA ARG A 137 11.27 -0.26 -11.51
C ARG A 137 9.77 -0.11 -11.26
N LEU A 138 8.96 -0.50 -12.24
CA LEU A 138 7.50 -0.43 -12.20
C LEU A 138 6.82 -1.69 -11.64
N ASP A 139 7.58 -2.69 -11.19
CA ASP A 139 7.04 -3.91 -10.60
C ASP A 139 6.85 -3.78 -9.07
N TRP A 140 6.30 -4.82 -8.43
CA TRP A 140 5.96 -4.81 -6.99
C TRP A 140 7.13 -4.65 -6.02
N PHE A 141 8.34 -5.04 -6.45
CA PHE A 141 9.41 -5.42 -5.52
C PHE A 141 10.45 -4.32 -5.27
N ASP A 142 10.68 -3.46 -6.25
CA ASP A 142 11.76 -2.46 -6.21
C ASP A 142 11.26 -1.07 -5.79
N TRP A 143 9.96 -0.90 -5.55
CA TRP A 143 9.34 0.35 -5.06
C TRP A 143 9.79 1.61 -5.81
N GLY A 144 9.94 1.50 -7.13
CA GLY A 144 10.39 2.62 -7.98
C GLY A 144 11.90 2.87 -8.01
N GLN A 145 12.72 2.04 -7.37
CA GLN A 145 14.18 2.20 -7.39
C GLN A 145 14.78 1.86 -8.76
N ALA A 146 15.70 2.70 -9.23
CA ALA A 146 16.37 2.52 -10.51
C ALA A 146 17.49 1.47 -10.43
N ASN A 147 17.52 0.55 -11.40
CA ASN A 147 18.64 -0.36 -11.61
C ASN A 147 19.67 0.30 -12.55
N ILE A 148 20.54 1.14 -11.98
CA ILE A 148 21.51 1.96 -12.73
C ILE A 148 22.39 1.11 -13.66
N PRO A 149 23.00 -0.03 -13.23
CA PRO A 149 23.82 -0.84 -14.11
C PRO A 149 23.07 -1.43 -15.31
N LEU A 150 21.80 -1.78 -15.14
CA LEU A 150 20.99 -2.34 -16.21
C LEU A 150 20.56 -1.25 -17.21
N ASP A 151 20.16 -0.08 -16.71
CA ASP A 151 19.82 1.09 -17.53
C ASP A 151 21.01 1.51 -18.42
N LEU A 152 22.23 1.52 -17.87
CA LEU A 152 23.45 1.79 -18.62
C LEU A 152 23.71 0.74 -19.70
N GLN A 153 23.52 -0.55 -19.42
CA GLN A 153 23.67 -1.62 -20.40
C GLN A 153 22.68 -1.49 -21.55
N GLU A 154 21.41 -1.22 -21.26
CA GLU A 154 20.36 -1.02 -22.27
C GLU A 154 20.72 0.17 -23.17
N LYS A 155 21.16 1.30 -22.60
CA LYS A 155 21.60 2.48 -23.36
C LYS A 155 22.84 2.22 -24.20
N MET A 156 23.84 1.51 -23.66
CA MET A 156 25.03 1.11 -24.41
C MET A 156 24.67 0.19 -25.57
N GLN A 157 23.79 -0.80 -25.35
CA GLN A 157 23.32 -1.71 -26.37
C GLN A 157 22.60 -0.97 -27.49
N TYR A 158 21.70 -0.05 -27.14
CA TYR A 158 21.02 0.82 -28.10
C TYR A 158 22.03 1.62 -28.94
N LYS A 159 23.12 2.14 -28.38
CA LYS A 159 24.12 2.93 -29.12
C LYS A 159 25.00 2.13 -30.07
N VAL A 160 25.31 0.87 -29.76
CA VAL A 160 26.33 0.11 -30.53
C VAL A 160 25.80 -0.70 -31.71
N VAL A 161 24.51 -1.03 -31.72
CA VAL A 161 23.89 -1.74 -32.85
C VAL A 161 23.82 -0.88 -34.11
N ASP A 162 23.68 -1.52 -35.26
CA ASP A 162 23.62 -0.86 -36.58
C ASP A 162 22.20 -0.45 -36.95
N ILE A 163 21.22 -1.30 -36.63
CA ILE A 163 19.81 -1.15 -36.98
C ILE A 163 18.98 -1.27 -35.70
N ARG A 164 17.94 -0.46 -35.56
CA ARG A 164 17.01 -0.47 -34.43
C ARG A 164 15.60 -0.55 -34.98
N TYR A 165 14.82 -1.53 -34.56
CA TYR A 165 13.41 -1.58 -34.95
C TYR A 165 12.54 -2.02 -33.78
N GLY A 166 11.30 -1.56 -33.75
CA GLY A 166 10.40 -1.80 -32.63
C GLY A 166 8.96 -1.94 -33.06
N ILE A 167 8.19 -2.65 -32.24
CA ILE A 167 6.79 -3.01 -32.51
C ILE A 167 5.78 -1.94 -32.07
N SER A 168 6.25 -0.80 -31.55
CA SER A 168 5.43 0.25 -30.96
C SER A 168 6.02 1.62 -31.19
N LYS A 169 5.28 2.51 -31.84
CA LYS A 169 5.70 3.89 -32.11
C LYS A 169 6.00 4.66 -30.81
N SER A 170 5.16 4.51 -29.79
CA SER A 170 5.36 5.17 -28.49
C SER A 170 6.67 4.73 -27.82
N TYR A 171 7.04 3.46 -27.96
CA TYR A 171 8.31 2.97 -27.40
C TYR A 171 9.53 3.42 -28.22
N LEU A 172 9.38 3.59 -29.54
CA LEU A 172 10.42 4.20 -30.37
C LEU A 172 10.66 5.66 -30.00
N ASP A 173 9.59 6.42 -29.76
CA ASP A 173 9.68 7.82 -29.33
C ASP A 173 10.36 7.94 -27.98
N GLU A 174 10.03 7.07 -27.01
CA GLU A 174 10.71 7.03 -25.71
C GLU A 174 12.24 6.86 -25.87
N TRP A 175 12.69 6.01 -26.78
CA TRP A 175 14.13 5.86 -27.04
C TRP A 175 14.74 7.05 -27.78
N ARG A 176 14.00 7.70 -28.68
CA ARG A 176 14.46 8.91 -29.39
C ARG A 176 14.63 10.10 -28.44
N GLU A 177 13.73 10.22 -27.46
CA GLU A 177 13.83 11.24 -26.39
C GLU A 177 15.01 10.95 -25.45
N ASP A 178 15.27 9.68 -25.12
CA ASP A 178 16.37 9.29 -24.23
C ASP A 178 17.75 9.41 -24.91
N ILE A 179 17.86 9.08 -26.20
CA ILE A 179 19.10 9.08 -26.97
C ILE A 179 18.84 9.57 -28.39
N GLU A 180 19.18 10.83 -28.66
CA GLU A 180 19.08 11.45 -29.98
C GLU A 180 20.14 10.89 -30.97
N GLY A 181 19.88 11.08 -32.27
CA GLY A 181 20.86 10.85 -33.34
C GLY A 181 20.92 9.43 -33.91
N PHE A 182 19.95 8.56 -33.59
CA PHE A 182 19.84 7.23 -34.19
C PHE A 182 18.46 7.00 -34.81
N ASP A 183 18.45 6.50 -36.04
CA ASP A 183 17.21 6.08 -36.70
C ASP A 183 16.65 4.80 -36.07
N SER A 184 15.33 4.76 -35.92
CA SER A 184 14.60 3.60 -35.44
C SER A 184 13.35 3.35 -36.27
N TYR A 185 13.17 2.10 -36.70
CA TYR A 185 12.15 1.70 -37.67
C TYR A 185 10.95 1.04 -36.99
N TYR A 186 9.75 1.46 -37.37
CA TYR A 186 8.52 0.85 -36.87
C TYR A 186 8.20 -0.43 -37.64
N TYR A 187 8.07 -1.54 -36.92
CA TYR A 187 7.62 -2.81 -37.49
C TYR A 187 6.16 -3.05 -37.08
N ASN A 188 5.26 -2.82 -38.03
CA ASN A 188 3.81 -2.84 -37.78
C ASN A 188 3.36 -4.20 -37.20
N PRO A 189 2.56 -4.21 -36.10
CA PRO A 189 1.99 -5.42 -35.50
C PRO A 189 1.36 -6.40 -36.50
N LEU A 190 0.71 -5.90 -37.55
CA LEU A 190 0.03 -6.74 -38.55
C LEU A 190 1.00 -7.58 -39.41
N HIS A 191 2.29 -7.22 -39.47
CA HIS A 191 3.31 -8.02 -40.18
C HIS A 191 3.65 -9.33 -39.47
N PHE A 192 3.50 -9.37 -38.13
CA PHE A 192 3.85 -10.56 -37.34
C PHE A 192 2.70 -11.10 -36.51
N PHE A 193 1.59 -10.39 -36.33
CA PHE A 193 0.48 -10.82 -35.50
C PHE A 193 -0.76 -11.10 -36.34
N ASP A 194 -1.25 -12.35 -36.29
CA ASP A 194 -2.50 -12.74 -36.94
C ASP A 194 -3.68 -12.30 -36.07
N LEU A 195 -4.43 -11.30 -36.52
CA LEU A 195 -5.64 -10.86 -35.84
C LEU A 195 -6.72 -11.96 -35.88
N PRO A 196 -7.40 -12.23 -34.75
CA PRO A 196 -8.51 -13.18 -34.73
C PRO A 196 -9.69 -12.68 -35.56
N ARG A 197 -10.56 -13.62 -35.96
CA ARG A 197 -11.80 -13.26 -36.65
C ARG A 197 -12.86 -12.81 -35.64
N PRO A 198 -13.55 -11.70 -35.88
CA PRO A 198 -14.56 -11.22 -34.95
C PRO A 198 -15.73 -12.21 -34.90
N THR A 199 -16.13 -12.57 -33.68
CA THR A 199 -17.16 -13.58 -33.44
C THR A 199 -18.37 -12.92 -32.78
N GLN A 200 -19.56 -13.15 -33.34
CA GLN A 200 -20.81 -12.74 -32.68
C GLN A 200 -20.95 -13.48 -31.36
N CYS A 201 -21.41 -12.78 -30.33
CA CYS A 201 -21.48 -13.31 -28.97
C CYS A 201 -22.23 -14.65 -28.92
N LEU A 202 -21.68 -15.63 -28.22
CA LEU A 202 -22.44 -16.84 -27.89
C LEU A 202 -23.68 -16.47 -27.05
N SER A 203 -24.83 -17.08 -27.37
CA SER A 203 -26.09 -16.79 -26.66
C SER A 203 -25.98 -17.17 -25.17
N SER A 204 -26.31 -16.23 -24.29
CA SER A 204 -26.27 -16.40 -22.85
C SER A 204 -27.23 -15.44 -22.15
N VAL A 205 -27.92 -15.92 -21.12
CA VAL A 205 -28.83 -15.12 -20.27
C VAL A 205 -28.07 -14.46 -19.10
N LYS A 206 -26.81 -14.84 -18.85
CA LYS A 206 -26.00 -14.28 -17.76
C LYS A 206 -25.46 -12.89 -18.13
N SER A 207 -25.30 -12.02 -17.12
CA SER A 207 -24.55 -10.76 -17.24
C SER A 207 -23.10 -11.01 -17.67
N PRO A 208 -22.43 -10.04 -18.30
CA PRO A 208 -21.04 -10.19 -18.72
C PRO A 208 -20.10 -10.54 -17.56
N SER A 209 -19.05 -11.31 -17.84
CA SER A 209 -17.92 -11.47 -16.91
C SER A 209 -16.90 -10.35 -17.13
N VAL A 210 -16.17 -9.95 -16.09
CA VAL A 210 -15.13 -8.91 -16.18
C VAL A 210 -13.77 -9.54 -15.88
N ASN A 211 -12.82 -9.42 -16.81
CA ASN A 211 -11.61 -10.24 -16.80
C ASN A 211 -10.35 -9.40 -17.02
N PHE A 212 -9.40 -9.50 -16.09
CA PHE A 212 -8.01 -9.13 -16.33
C PHE A 212 -7.25 -10.35 -16.84
N ILE A 213 -6.47 -10.20 -17.92
CA ILE A 213 -5.75 -11.31 -18.55
C ILE A 213 -4.29 -10.93 -18.76
N GLY A 214 -3.37 -11.60 -18.07
CA GLY A 214 -1.94 -11.38 -18.22
C GLY A 214 -1.11 -11.69 -16.97
N ARG A 215 0.20 -11.50 -17.08
CA ARG A 215 1.12 -11.58 -15.93
C ARG A 215 0.69 -10.55 -14.88
N THR A 216 0.69 -10.92 -13.60
CA THR A 216 0.30 -10.01 -12.53
C THR A 216 1.43 -9.08 -12.09
N GLU A 217 2.17 -8.50 -13.02
CA GLU A 217 3.19 -7.47 -12.78
C GLU A 217 2.51 -6.14 -12.45
N LYS A 218 3.07 -5.33 -11.53
CA LYS A 218 2.40 -4.10 -11.08
C LYS A 218 2.18 -3.10 -12.23
N ARG A 219 3.12 -3.01 -13.18
CA ARG A 219 2.99 -2.20 -14.39
C ARG A 219 1.78 -2.55 -15.27
N LYS A 220 1.26 -3.78 -15.19
CA LYS A 220 0.10 -4.23 -15.98
C LYS A 220 -1.23 -3.84 -15.34
N GLY A 221 -1.21 -3.36 -14.10
CA GLY A 221 -2.36 -2.82 -13.38
C GLY A 221 -3.36 -3.85 -12.81
N PRO A 222 -3.00 -5.07 -12.39
CA PRO A 222 -3.98 -5.96 -11.74
C PRO A 222 -4.53 -5.36 -10.42
N ASP A 223 -3.80 -4.44 -9.78
CA ASP A 223 -4.27 -3.61 -8.66
C ASP A 223 -5.33 -2.59 -9.11
N ILE A 224 -5.10 -1.89 -10.22
CA ILE A 224 -6.12 -0.98 -10.80
C ILE A 224 -7.37 -1.77 -11.17
N PHE A 225 -7.22 -2.98 -11.71
CA PHE A 225 -8.34 -3.85 -12.02
C PHE A 225 -9.18 -4.20 -10.78
N ILE A 226 -8.54 -4.58 -9.67
CA ILE A 226 -9.23 -4.83 -8.40
C ILE A 226 -9.96 -3.56 -7.92
N ASP A 227 -9.34 -2.39 -8.09
CA ASP A 227 -9.96 -1.12 -7.71
C ASP A 227 -11.19 -0.80 -8.55
N LEU A 228 -11.10 -0.90 -9.88
CA LEU A 228 -12.25 -0.68 -10.76
C LEU A 228 -13.40 -1.66 -10.45
N VAL A 229 -13.10 -2.95 -10.26
CA VAL A 229 -14.12 -3.94 -9.88
C VAL A 229 -14.77 -3.61 -8.54
N TRP A 230 -13.99 -3.09 -7.58
CA TRP A 230 -14.53 -2.69 -6.28
C TRP A 230 -15.51 -1.51 -6.36
N TRP A 231 -15.35 -0.65 -7.37
CA TRP A 231 -16.22 0.49 -7.65
C TRP A 231 -17.42 0.15 -8.54
N LEU A 232 -17.41 -0.99 -9.23
CA LEU A 232 -18.53 -1.40 -10.06
C LEU A 232 -19.67 -2.01 -9.20
N PRO A 233 -20.94 -1.78 -9.56
CA PRO A 233 -22.06 -2.46 -8.93
C PRO A 233 -21.96 -3.98 -9.09
N GLU A 234 -22.04 -4.75 -7.99
CA GLU A 234 -21.94 -6.21 -8.05
C GLU A 234 -23.02 -6.87 -8.94
N SER A 235 -24.13 -6.18 -9.20
CA SER A 235 -25.22 -6.64 -10.08
C SER A 235 -24.93 -6.50 -11.58
N SER A 236 -23.92 -5.69 -11.97
CA SER A 236 -23.64 -5.40 -13.39
C SER A 236 -22.83 -6.50 -14.08
N TYR A 237 -22.23 -7.42 -13.32
CA TYR A 237 -21.43 -8.51 -13.85
C TYR A 237 -21.73 -9.86 -13.18
N SER A 238 -21.46 -10.96 -13.88
CA SER A 238 -21.67 -12.32 -13.34
C SER A 238 -20.48 -12.83 -12.53
N GLN A 239 -19.27 -12.42 -12.87
CA GLN A 239 -18.03 -12.79 -12.20
C GLN A 239 -16.91 -11.78 -12.56
N ALA A 240 -16.02 -11.50 -11.61
CA ALA A 240 -14.76 -10.79 -11.85
C ALA A 240 -13.55 -11.71 -11.59
N GLN A 241 -12.55 -11.71 -12.47
CA GLN A 241 -11.35 -12.54 -12.27
C GLN A 241 -10.06 -11.98 -12.88
N ILE A 242 -8.93 -12.31 -12.25
CA ILE A 242 -7.56 -12.14 -12.75
C ILE A 242 -7.09 -13.49 -13.28
N ILE A 243 -6.73 -13.56 -14.56
CA ILE A 243 -6.28 -14.77 -15.24
C ILE A 243 -4.83 -14.59 -15.67
N GLY A 244 -3.91 -15.35 -15.08
CA GLY A 244 -2.52 -15.38 -15.53
C GLY A 244 -1.50 -15.72 -14.45
N PRO A 245 -0.22 -15.79 -14.83
CA PRO A 245 0.82 -16.25 -13.92
C PRO A 245 1.31 -15.10 -13.01
N HIS A 246 1.77 -15.48 -11.83
CA HIS A 246 2.30 -14.54 -10.85
C HIS A 246 3.73 -14.07 -11.18
N SER A 247 4.01 -12.79 -10.94
CA SER A 247 5.39 -12.28 -10.88
C SER A 247 6.03 -12.55 -9.51
N TYR A 248 7.34 -12.72 -9.50
CA TYR A 248 8.15 -13.03 -8.32
C TYR A 248 9.36 -12.11 -8.24
N ASN A 249 9.81 -11.80 -7.03
CA ASN A 249 11.04 -11.05 -6.83
C ASN A 249 12.28 -11.89 -7.23
N TYR A 250 13.44 -11.23 -7.33
CA TYR A 250 14.69 -11.84 -7.83
C TYR A 250 15.10 -13.17 -7.14
N ASN A 251 14.78 -13.35 -5.86
CA ASN A 251 15.10 -14.56 -5.10
C ASN A 251 13.91 -15.52 -4.89
N ASN A 252 12.78 -15.29 -5.57
CA ASN A 252 11.55 -16.07 -5.49
C ASN A 252 11.00 -16.26 -4.05
N THR A 253 11.17 -15.26 -3.18
CA THR A 253 10.64 -15.28 -1.81
C THR A 253 9.31 -14.54 -1.64
N LYS A 254 8.99 -13.60 -2.54
CA LYS A 254 7.73 -12.83 -2.55
C LYS A 254 7.08 -12.95 -3.93
N SER A 255 5.76 -13.11 -3.94
CA SER A 255 4.93 -13.22 -5.15
C SER A 255 3.97 -12.03 -5.21
N SER A 256 3.65 -11.57 -6.42
CA SER A 256 2.54 -10.63 -6.65
C SER A 256 1.21 -11.14 -6.10
N GLU A 257 1.00 -12.47 -6.06
CA GLU A 257 -0.19 -13.11 -5.51
C GLU A 257 -0.49 -12.67 -4.07
N SER A 258 0.53 -12.53 -3.21
CA SER A 258 0.31 -12.14 -1.81
C SER A 258 -0.22 -10.71 -1.68
N TYR A 259 0.21 -9.80 -2.58
CA TYR A 259 -0.28 -8.43 -2.59
C TYR A 259 -1.74 -8.38 -3.08
N LEU A 260 -2.05 -9.11 -4.14
CA LEU A 260 -3.41 -9.17 -4.69
C LEU A 260 -4.40 -9.83 -3.74
N GLN A 261 -4.02 -10.94 -3.09
CA GLN A 261 -4.85 -11.61 -2.07
C GLN A 261 -5.10 -10.72 -0.85
N GLN A 262 -4.08 -9.97 -0.41
CA GLN A 262 -4.25 -9.01 0.68
C GLN A 262 -5.23 -7.89 0.28
N MET A 263 -5.09 -7.35 -0.93
CA MET A 263 -5.96 -6.30 -1.47
C MET A 263 -7.42 -6.78 -1.57
N THR A 264 -7.68 -7.95 -2.16
CA THR A 264 -9.04 -8.51 -2.26
C THR A 264 -9.64 -8.83 -0.89
N GLN A 265 -8.84 -9.33 0.05
CA GLN A 265 -9.27 -9.61 1.42
C GLN A 265 -9.69 -8.33 2.15
N TYR A 266 -8.89 -7.27 2.09
CA TYR A 266 -9.19 -6.01 2.80
C TYR A 266 -10.37 -5.26 2.19
N ARG A 267 -10.52 -5.33 0.87
CA ARG A 267 -11.65 -4.69 0.16
C ARG A 267 -12.92 -5.52 0.20
N GLN A 268 -12.84 -6.79 0.61
CA GLN A 268 -13.95 -7.75 0.65
C GLN A 268 -14.59 -7.96 -0.74
N THR A 269 -13.81 -7.85 -1.81
CA THR A 269 -14.30 -8.02 -3.19
C THR A 269 -14.44 -9.50 -3.54
N ASN A 270 -15.55 -9.88 -4.17
CA ASN A 270 -15.76 -11.21 -4.74
C ASN A 270 -15.03 -11.36 -6.10
N LEU A 271 -13.70 -11.40 -6.07
CA LEU A 271 -12.84 -11.51 -7.24
C LEU A 271 -11.98 -12.77 -7.17
N ALA A 272 -11.96 -13.56 -8.25
CA ALA A 272 -11.17 -14.77 -8.34
C ALA A 272 -9.78 -14.52 -8.95
N ILE A 273 -8.75 -15.16 -8.39
CA ILE A 273 -7.40 -15.20 -8.99
C ILE A 273 -7.22 -16.61 -9.57
N SER A 274 -7.20 -16.70 -10.90
CA SER A 274 -7.25 -17.93 -11.68
C SER A 274 -5.88 -18.23 -12.31
N PRO A 275 -5.50 -19.52 -12.47
CA PRO A 275 -4.28 -19.89 -13.18
C PRO A 275 -4.32 -19.44 -14.65
N PRO A 276 -3.16 -19.43 -15.34
CA PRO A 276 -3.12 -19.13 -16.76
C PRO A 276 -4.01 -20.07 -17.58
N MET A 277 -4.79 -19.51 -18.50
CA MET A 277 -5.59 -20.27 -19.47
C MET A 277 -4.81 -20.59 -20.74
N LYS A 278 -5.18 -21.67 -21.41
CA LYS A 278 -4.71 -22.01 -22.75
C LYS A 278 -5.34 -21.07 -23.79
N ARG A 279 -4.76 -21.06 -25.00
CA ARG A 279 -5.22 -20.17 -26.08
C ARG A 279 -6.64 -20.51 -26.54
N GLU A 280 -7.00 -21.78 -26.57
CA GLU A 280 -8.35 -22.23 -26.93
C GLU A 280 -9.39 -21.74 -25.90
N GLU A 281 -9.07 -21.86 -24.61
CA GLU A 281 -9.91 -21.40 -23.50
C GLU A 281 -10.09 -19.87 -23.52
N LEU A 282 -9.03 -19.12 -23.81
CA LEU A 282 -9.13 -17.66 -23.99
C LEU A 282 -10.00 -17.27 -25.19
N THR A 283 -9.91 -18.03 -26.29
CA THR A 283 -10.74 -17.80 -27.48
C THR A 283 -12.22 -18.01 -27.16
N GLU A 284 -12.55 -19.05 -26.39
CA GLU A 284 -13.91 -19.30 -25.89
C GLU A 284 -14.37 -18.19 -24.94
N LEU A 285 -13.51 -17.70 -24.05
CA LEU A 285 -13.80 -16.59 -23.16
C LEU A 285 -14.13 -15.31 -23.94
N PHE A 286 -13.34 -14.97 -24.96
CA PHE A 286 -13.60 -13.81 -25.82
C PHE A 286 -14.87 -13.95 -26.67
N ALA A 287 -15.25 -15.18 -27.05
CA ALA A 287 -16.50 -15.45 -27.74
C ALA A 287 -17.75 -15.35 -26.83
N SER A 288 -17.58 -15.44 -25.51
CA SER A 288 -18.64 -15.36 -24.51
C SER A 288 -19.05 -13.91 -24.15
N LYS A 289 -20.06 -13.74 -23.28
CA LYS A 289 -20.37 -12.43 -22.66
C LYS A 289 -19.26 -12.06 -21.67
N SER A 290 -18.29 -11.27 -22.13
CA SER A 290 -17.07 -10.93 -21.41
C SER A 290 -16.60 -9.52 -21.74
N LEU A 291 -16.15 -8.78 -20.73
CA LEU A 291 -15.41 -7.53 -20.84
C LEU A 291 -13.96 -7.80 -20.41
N THR A 292 -13.00 -7.46 -21.26
CA THR A 292 -11.58 -7.55 -20.92
C THR A 292 -11.06 -6.20 -20.44
N VAL A 293 -10.40 -6.16 -19.29
CA VAL A 293 -9.88 -4.93 -18.68
C VAL A 293 -8.38 -5.08 -18.46
N LEU A 294 -7.60 -4.27 -19.17
CA LEU A 294 -6.13 -4.30 -19.20
C LEU A 294 -5.56 -2.92 -18.85
N PRO A 295 -5.62 -2.50 -17.57
CA PRO A 295 -5.28 -1.15 -17.12
C PRO A 295 -3.75 -0.98 -16.97
N SER A 296 -3.01 -1.29 -18.03
CA SER A 296 -1.55 -1.24 -18.01
C SER A 296 -1.06 0.20 -17.86
N ARG A 297 -0.30 0.46 -16.79
CA ARG A 297 0.48 1.69 -16.60
C ARG A 297 1.60 1.81 -17.61
N TYR A 298 2.15 0.66 -18.01
CA TYR A 298 3.19 0.58 -19.02
C TYR A 298 3.18 -0.80 -19.69
N ASP A 299 2.94 -0.81 -20.99
CA ASP A 299 3.18 -1.97 -21.86
C ASP A 299 3.61 -1.48 -23.25
N THR A 300 4.65 -2.09 -23.81
CA THR A 300 5.19 -1.67 -25.11
C THR A 300 4.12 -1.73 -26.19
N LEU A 301 3.31 -2.81 -26.22
CA LEU A 301 2.21 -2.94 -27.16
C LEU A 301 0.96 -3.46 -26.44
N ASN A 302 1.01 -4.61 -25.76
CA ASN A 302 -0.15 -5.37 -25.23
C ASN A 302 -0.93 -6.15 -26.30
N LEU A 303 -0.41 -7.32 -26.67
CA LEU A 303 -1.04 -8.22 -27.67
C LEU A 303 -2.40 -8.78 -27.23
N VAL A 304 -2.64 -8.91 -25.92
CA VAL A 304 -3.92 -9.45 -25.40
C VAL A 304 -5.08 -8.49 -25.72
N THR A 305 -4.82 -7.19 -25.75
CA THR A 305 -5.79 -6.21 -26.25
C THR A 305 -6.23 -6.52 -27.66
N LEU A 306 -5.28 -6.80 -28.57
CA LEU A 306 -5.58 -7.13 -29.96
C LEU A 306 -6.34 -8.46 -30.05
N GLU A 307 -5.94 -9.47 -29.27
CA GLU A 307 -6.64 -10.78 -29.24
C GLU A 307 -8.09 -10.64 -28.78
N SER A 308 -8.32 -9.91 -27.70
CA SER A 308 -9.66 -9.73 -27.13
C SER A 308 -10.53 -8.87 -28.05
N LEU A 309 -10.07 -7.66 -28.37
CA LEU A 309 -10.82 -6.68 -29.14
C LEU A 309 -11.22 -7.23 -30.51
N PHE A 310 -10.26 -7.78 -31.27
CA PHE A 310 -10.54 -8.29 -32.63
C PHE A 310 -11.32 -9.61 -32.64
N SER A 311 -11.43 -10.32 -31.50
CA SER A 311 -12.38 -11.42 -31.36
C SER A 311 -13.83 -10.92 -31.21
N GLY A 312 -14.05 -9.61 -31.12
CA GLY A 312 -15.34 -8.97 -30.86
C GLY A 312 -15.67 -8.83 -29.37
N CYS A 313 -14.68 -9.00 -28.48
CA CYS A 313 -14.85 -8.85 -27.04
C CYS A 313 -14.59 -7.37 -26.65
N PRO A 314 -15.57 -6.67 -26.02
CA PRO A 314 -15.34 -5.33 -25.51
C PRO A 314 -14.10 -5.30 -24.62
N THR A 315 -13.26 -4.28 -24.82
CA THR A 315 -11.96 -4.19 -24.15
C THR A 315 -11.70 -2.78 -23.64
N ALA A 316 -11.26 -2.68 -22.38
CA ALA A 316 -10.79 -1.47 -21.74
C ALA A 316 -9.27 -1.52 -21.53
N VAL A 317 -8.54 -0.47 -21.89
CA VAL A 317 -7.08 -0.48 -21.97
C VAL A 317 -6.50 0.76 -21.31
N GLY A 318 -5.45 0.59 -20.51
CA GLY A 318 -4.68 1.70 -19.96
C GLY A 318 -3.98 2.53 -21.04
N ASN A 319 -4.08 3.86 -20.97
CA ASN A 319 -3.41 4.80 -21.89
C ASN A 319 -1.87 4.68 -21.88
N GLY A 320 -1.28 4.03 -20.86
CA GLY A 320 0.14 3.68 -20.81
C GLY A 320 0.56 2.50 -21.71
N ALA A 321 -0.38 1.84 -22.41
CA ALA A 321 -0.08 0.77 -23.35
C ALA A 321 0.06 1.29 -24.78
N GLY A 322 1.14 0.92 -25.48
CA GLY A 322 1.38 1.37 -26.86
C GLY A 322 0.32 0.95 -27.88
N VAL A 323 -0.52 -0.06 -27.56
CA VAL A 323 -1.68 -0.43 -28.41
C VAL A 323 -2.71 0.68 -28.54
N CYS A 324 -2.88 1.58 -27.55
CA CYS A 324 -3.88 2.65 -27.66
C CYS A 324 -3.59 3.55 -28.87
N ARG A 325 -2.35 4.04 -28.98
CA ARG A 325 -1.90 4.80 -30.15
C ARG A 325 -2.01 4.00 -31.46
N PHE A 326 -1.69 2.71 -31.41
CA PHE A 326 -1.83 1.85 -32.59
C PHE A 326 -3.29 1.75 -33.06
N LEU A 327 -4.24 1.56 -32.14
CA LEU A 327 -5.67 1.50 -32.45
C LEU A 327 -6.18 2.85 -32.93
N GLU A 328 -5.81 3.95 -32.28
CA GLU A 328 -6.24 5.30 -32.66
C GLU A 328 -5.74 5.71 -34.05
N GLU A 329 -4.49 5.39 -34.41
CA GLU A 329 -3.93 5.73 -35.72
C GLU A 329 -4.35 4.76 -36.83
N THR A 330 -4.45 3.46 -36.54
CA THR A 330 -4.68 2.42 -37.56
C THR A 330 -6.16 2.04 -37.70
N PHE A 331 -6.92 2.11 -36.61
CA PHE A 331 -8.30 1.67 -36.52
C PHE A 331 -9.20 2.69 -35.77
N PRO A 332 -9.24 3.98 -36.20
CA PRO A 332 -9.93 5.05 -35.48
C PRO A 332 -11.44 4.80 -35.28
N GLU A 333 -12.05 4.00 -36.15
CA GLU A 333 -13.48 3.65 -36.11
C GLU A 333 -13.80 2.47 -35.16
N VAL A 334 -12.78 1.78 -34.64
CA VAL A 334 -12.97 0.63 -33.74
C VAL A 334 -13.13 1.11 -32.30
N PRO A 335 -14.30 0.92 -31.66
CA PRO A 335 -14.53 1.44 -30.33
C PRO A 335 -13.85 0.58 -29.26
N PHE A 336 -13.09 1.20 -28.37
CA PHE A 336 -12.54 0.62 -27.15
C PHE A 336 -12.59 1.64 -26.01
N ILE A 337 -12.50 1.17 -24.77
CA ILE A 337 -12.51 2.05 -23.59
C ILE A 337 -11.06 2.38 -23.21
N THR A 338 -10.75 3.65 -23.02
CA THR A 338 -9.45 4.08 -22.49
C THR A 338 -9.53 4.27 -20.98
N ILE A 339 -8.55 3.76 -20.26
CA ILE A 339 -8.39 3.95 -18.81
C ILE A 339 -7.23 4.92 -18.63
N ASP A 340 -7.53 6.12 -18.12
CA ASP A 340 -6.49 7.06 -17.75
C ASP A 340 -5.82 6.61 -16.44
N VAL A 341 -4.53 6.35 -16.49
CA VAL A 341 -3.78 5.85 -15.32
C VAL A 341 -3.60 6.92 -14.23
N ASP A 342 -3.76 8.20 -14.58
CA ASP A 342 -3.75 9.33 -13.64
C ASP A 342 -5.17 9.65 -13.12
N ASP A 343 -6.23 9.08 -13.72
CA ASP A 343 -7.64 9.25 -13.34
C ASP A 343 -8.45 7.99 -13.66
N ILE A 344 -8.19 6.92 -12.90
CA ILE A 344 -8.72 5.59 -13.22
C ILE A 344 -10.25 5.51 -13.16
N TYR A 345 -10.91 6.38 -12.38
CA TYR A 345 -12.36 6.34 -12.20
C TYR A 345 -13.12 6.98 -13.36
N ALA A 346 -12.47 7.80 -14.19
CA ALA A 346 -13.08 8.43 -15.36
C ALA A 346 -13.69 7.44 -16.35
N CYS A 347 -13.18 6.20 -16.41
CA CYS A 347 -13.72 5.17 -17.31
C CYS A 347 -14.96 4.43 -16.77
N LEU A 348 -15.32 4.62 -15.49
CA LEU A 348 -16.43 3.88 -14.87
C LEU A 348 -17.77 4.04 -15.62
N PRO A 349 -18.18 5.23 -16.10
CA PRO A 349 -19.41 5.38 -16.86
C PRO A 349 -19.40 4.58 -18.18
N ASP A 350 -18.28 4.58 -18.90
CA ASP A 350 -18.15 3.84 -20.16
C ASP A 350 -18.16 2.33 -19.93
N VAL A 351 -17.46 1.87 -18.89
CA VAL A 351 -17.48 0.46 -18.46
C VAL A 351 -18.91 0.04 -18.09
N GLN A 352 -19.61 0.84 -17.29
CA GLN A 352 -20.99 0.56 -16.87
C GLN A 352 -21.94 0.51 -18.07
N ASN A 353 -21.82 1.45 -19.01
CA ASN A 353 -22.62 1.46 -20.24
C ASN A 353 -22.38 0.19 -21.08
N VAL A 354 -21.14 -0.30 -21.17
CA VAL A 354 -20.84 -1.57 -21.85
C VAL A 354 -21.45 -2.76 -21.12
N LEU A 355 -21.45 -2.77 -19.79
CA LEU A 355 -22.05 -3.87 -19.02
C LEU A 355 -23.58 -3.90 -19.17
N ASP A 356 -24.22 -2.74 -19.12
CA ASP A 356 -25.69 -2.62 -19.22
C ASP A 356 -26.20 -2.85 -20.64
N ASN A 357 -25.47 -2.39 -21.67
CA ASN A 357 -25.85 -2.46 -23.08
C ASN A 357 -24.96 -3.41 -23.91
N TYR A 358 -24.45 -4.47 -23.27
CA TYR A 358 -23.39 -5.33 -23.83
C TYR A 358 -23.66 -5.87 -25.23
N GLU A 359 -24.89 -6.35 -25.49
CA GLU A 359 -25.21 -6.98 -26.77
C GLU A 359 -25.12 -6.01 -27.94
N ASP A 360 -25.59 -4.78 -27.75
CA ASP A 360 -25.61 -3.77 -28.80
C ASP A 360 -24.22 -3.17 -29.00
N TYR A 361 -23.46 -2.95 -27.92
CA TYR A 361 -22.05 -2.58 -28.01
C TYR A 361 -21.26 -3.64 -28.80
N ARG A 362 -21.43 -4.92 -28.46
CA ARG A 362 -20.73 -6.02 -29.15
C ARG A 362 -21.13 -6.13 -30.62
N LYS A 363 -22.41 -6.01 -30.97
CA LYS A 363 -22.86 -5.99 -32.37
C LYS A 363 -22.20 -4.84 -33.15
N HIS A 364 -22.14 -3.66 -32.54
CA HIS A 364 -21.51 -2.49 -33.13
C HIS A 364 -20.00 -2.71 -33.33
N LEU A 365 -19.30 -3.18 -32.30
CA LEU A 365 -17.86 -3.51 -32.35
C LEU A 365 -17.56 -4.53 -33.46
N VAL A 366 -18.29 -5.65 -33.52
CA VAL A 366 -18.09 -6.68 -34.56
C VAL A 366 -18.34 -6.12 -35.96
N LYS A 367 -19.33 -5.22 -36.13
CA LYS A 367 -19.59 -4.56 -37.40
C LYS A 367 -18.43 -3.65 -37.83
N GLN A 368 -17.85 -2.88 -36.91
CA GLN A 368 -16.71 -2.03 -37.23
C GLN A 368 -15.47 -2.87 -37.56
N LEU A 369 -15.20 -3.92 -36.77
CA LEU A 369 -14.08 -4.83 -37.00
C LEU A 369 -14.17 -5.56 -38.35
N SER A 370 -15.38 -5.90 -38.82
CA SER A 370 -15.55 -6.56 -40.13
C SER A 370 -15.34 -5.61 -41.32
N GLN A 371 -15.35 -4.30 -41.08
CA GLN A 371 -15.11 -3.24 -42.06
C GLN A 371 -13.70 -2.65 -41.98
N ALA A 372 -12.92 -3.04 -40.97
CA ALA A 372 -11.58 -2.51 -40.74
C ALA A 372 -10.62 -2.84 -41.89
N ASN A 373 -9.85 -1.84 -42.34
CA ASN A 373 -8.81 -2.04 -43.34
C ASN A 373 -7.58 -2.69 -42.69
N LEU A 374 -7.14 -3.83 -43.24
CA LEU A 374 -5.98 -4.59 -42.76
C LEU A 374 -4.75 -4.42 -43.67
N GLU A 375 -4.82 -3.55 -44.67
CA GLU A 375 -3.67 -3.26 -45.53
C GLU A 375 -2.57 -2.51 -44.76
N VAL A 376 -1.34 -3.00 -44.89
CA VAL A 376 -0.16 -2.44 -44.21
C VAL A 376 0.75 -1.84 -45.27
N THR A 377 1.02 -0.54 -45.14
CA THR A 377 1.99 0.18 -46.01
C THR A 377 3.35 0.37 -45.35
N ASP A 378 3.49 0.03 -44.07
CA ASP A 378 4.76 0.11 -43.34
C ASP A 378 5.79 -0.90 -43.89
N PRO A 379 7.10 -0.59 -43.80
CA PRO A 379 8.18 -1.47 -44.27
C PRO A 379 8.07 -2.90 -43.73
N ASN A 380 8.35 -3.88 -44.58
CA ASN A 380 8.46 -5.27 -44.15
C ASN A 380 9.82 -5.50 -43.44
N LEU A 381 10.03 -6.69 -42.88
CA LEU A 381 11.24 -6.98 -42.12
C LEU A 381 12.52 -6.94 -42.98
N GLU A 382 12.42 -7.37 -44.24
CA GLU A 382 13.55 -7.35 -45.19
C GLU A 382 13.92 -5.91 -45.58
N ASP A 383 12.94 -5.02 -45.75
CA ASP A 383 13.16 -3.60 -45.98
C ASP A 383 13.94 -2.98 -44.81
N ILE A 384 13.51 -3.26 -43.56
CA ILE A 384 14.16 -2.78 -42.33
C ILE A 384 15.61 -3.27 -42.23
N TYR A 385 15.86 -4.56 -42.53
CA TYR A 385 17.21 -5.12 -42.50
C TYR A 385 18.15 -4.57 -43.58
N ASN A 386 17.59 -3.99 -44.65
CA ASN A 386 18.36 -3.36 -45.73
C ASN A 386 18.49 -1.82 -45.59
N CYS A 387 17.97 -1.23 -44.50
CA CYS A 387 18.05 0.21 -44.25
C CYS A 387 19.47 0.71 -43.91
N SER A 388 19.64 2.03 -43.90
CA SER A 388 20.89 2.68 -43.50
C SER A 388 21.24 2.39 -42.05
N THR A 389 22.53 2.14 -41.81
CA THR A 389 23.07 1.80 -40.50
C THR A 389 23.59 3.05 -39.79
N SER A 390 23.36 3.13 -38.48
CA SER A 390 23.89 4.20 -37.63
C SER A 390 24.35 3.64 -36.30
N SER A 391 25.56 4.01 -35.85
CA SER A 391 26.11 3.52 -34.59
C SER A 391 27.11 4.47 -33.96
N HIS A 392 27.23 4.44 -32.63
CA HIS A 392 28.13 5.31 -31.88
C HIS A 392 29.55 4.75 -31.84
N LEU A 393 30.47 5.34 -32.61
CA LEU A 393 31.84 4.84 -32.76
C LEU A 393 32.62 4.79 -31.44
N GLU A 394 32.58 5.85 -30.64
CA GLU A 394 33.33 5.93 -29.38
C GLU A 394 32.91 4.83 -28.38
N THR A 395 31.60 4.58 -28.25
CA THR A 395 31.09 3.53 -27.36
C THR A 395 31.40 2.13 -27.89
N GLN A 396 31.46 1.95 -29.22
CA GLN A 396 31.91 0.70 -29.81
C GLN A 396 33.39 0.43 -29.53
N GLU A 397 34.25 1.45 -29.63
CA GLU A 397 35.68 1.32 -29.33
C GLU A 397 35.91 0.99 -27.86
N GLU A 398 35.19 1.67 -26.95
CA GLU A 398 35.22 1.39 -25.51
C GLU A 398 34.81 -0.06 -25.21
N LEU A 399 33.67 -0.52 -25.74
CA LEU A 399 33.19 -1.89 -25.51
C LEU A 399 34.09 -2.93 -26.19
N ALA A 400 34.72 -2.63 -27.32
CA ALA A 400 35.72 -3.50 -27.93
C ALA A 400 36.96 -3.63 -27.03
N GLN A 401 37.43 -2.52 -26.44
CA GLN A 401 38.54 -2.53 -25.48
C GLN A 401 38.20 -3.36 -24.23
N TRP A 402 37.00 -3.16 -23.68
CA TRP A 402 36.50 -3.93 -22.53
C TRP A 402 36.42 -5.42 -22.84
N TYR A 403 35.89 -5.78 -24.01
CA TYR A 403 35.84 -7.16 -24.48
C TYR A 403 37.24 -7.77 -24.58
N SER A 404 38.19 -7.07 -25.21
CA SER A 404 39.57 -7.54 -25.36
C SER A 404 40.26 -7.75 -24.02
N GLN A 405 40.02 -6.89 -23.02
CA GLN A 405 40.57 -7.06 -21.67
C GLN A 405 40.04 -8.32 -20.99
N LEU A 406 38.72 -8.53 -21.00
CA LEU A 406 38.08 -9.72 -20.41
C LEU A 406 38.52 -11.00 -21.11
N PHE A 407 38.57 -10.98 -22.45
CA PHE A 407 39.03 -12.11 -23.24
C PHE A 407 40.50 -12.45 -22.96
N SER A 408 41.38 -11.44 -22.89
CA SER A 408 42.81 -11.63 -22.58
C SER A 408 43.01 -12.15 -21.16
N TYR A 409 42.24 -11.65 -20.19
CA TYR A 409 42.26 -12.17 -18.82
C TYR A 409 41.87 -13.65 -18.81
N TRP A 410 40.74 -14.01 -19.43
CA TRP A 410 40.30 -15.40 -19.53
C TRP A 410 41.38 -16.29 -20.19
N GLU A 411 41.98 -15.85 -21.30
CA GLU A 411 43.04 -16.59 -21.97
C GLU A 411 44.28 -16.79 -21.08
N SER A 412 44.65 -15.77 -20.29
CA SER A 412 45.75 -15.84 -19.33
C SER A 412 45.45 -16.85 -18.20
N CYS A 413 44.20 -16.92 -17.74
CA CYS A 413 43.77 -17.91 -16.77
C CYS A 413 43.83 -19.33 -17.34
N GLN A 414 43.51 -19.52 -18.62
CA GLN A 414 43.65 -20.83 -19.29
C GLN A 414 45.13 -21.25 -19.45
N LYS A 415 46.03 -20.29 -19.75
CA LYS A 415 47.48 -20.54 -19.86
C LYS A 415 48.14 -20.85 -18.49
N GLY A 416 47.62 -20.29 -17.41
CA GLY A 416 48.07 -20.56 -16.02
C GLY A 416 47.54 -21.87 -15.41
N PHE A 417 46.61 -22.56 -16.08
CA PHE A 417 45.93 -23.76 -15.58
C PHE A 417 46.55 -25.08 -16.11
N SER A 418 47.88 -25.22 -16.01
CA SER A 418 48.58 -26.48 -16.33
C SER A 418 49.15 -27.23 -15.10
N VAL A 419 48.98 -26.73 -13.87
CA VAL A 419 49.64 -27.33 -12.67
C VAL A 419 48.64 -27.83 -11.59
N SER A 420 47.40 -28.19 -11.95
CA SER A 420 46.48 -28.81 -10.99
C SER A 420 45.79 -30.10 -11.46
N LYS A 421 46.44 -30.85 -12.36
CA LYS A 421 46.13 -32.27 -12.60
C LYS A 421 47.20 -33.16 -11.98
N ILE A 422 47.28 -33.16 -10.65
CA ILE A 422 47.81 -34.31 -9.90
C ILE A 422 46.59 -35.20 -9.56
N PRO A 423 46.48 -36.42 -10.12
CA PRO A 423 45.35 -37.33 -9.89
C PRO A 423 45.13 -37.73 -8.41
N ALA A 424 46.09 -37.45 -7.52
CA ALA A 424 46.06 -37.86 -6.12
C ALA A 424 45.19 -36.97 -5.18
N VAL A 425 44.84 -35.74 -5.56
CA VAL A 425 44.11 -34.81 -4.65
C VAL A 425 42.58 -34.89 -4.83
N LYS A 426 42.09 -35.37 -5.98
CA LYS A 426 40.65 -35.58 -6.23
C LYS A 426 40.10 -36.82 -5.50
N VAL A 427 40.92 -37.87 -5.36
CA VAL A 427 40.52 -39.12 -4.69
C VAL A 427 40.47 -38.94 -3.16
N ALA A 428 41.44 -38.22 -2.58
CA ALA A 428 41.45 -37.93 -1.14
C ALA A 428 40.29 -37.01 -0.69
N LYS A 429 39.91 -36.02 -1.51
CA LYS A 429 38.76 -35.13 -1.20
C LYS A 429 37.39 -35.80 -1.38
N GLN A 430 37.27 -36.82 -2.23
CA GLN A 430 36.01 -37.57 -2.40
C GLN A 430 35.79 -38.63 -1.32
N GLN A 431 36.85 -39.33 -0.88
CA GLN A 431 36.73 -40.33 0.19
C GLN A 431 36.43 -39.69 1.57
N ILE A 432 37.00 -38.51 1.87
CA ILE A 432 36.73 -37.79 3.12
C ILE A 432 35.33 -37.13 3.12
N LYS A 433 34.80 -36.70 1.95
CA LYS A 433 33.43 -36.18 1.83
C LYS A 433 32.34 -37.25 1.82
N ALA A 434 32.67 -38.49 1.47
CA ALA A 434 31.71 -39.60 1.47
C ALA A 434 31.45 -40.14 2.89
N GLN A 435 32.46 -40.16 3.76
CA GLN A 435 32.31 -40.64 5.14
C GLN A 435 31.64 -39.65 6.11
N LEU A 436 31.57 -38.35 5.77
CA LEU A 436 30.94 -37.32 6.63
C LEU A 436 29.54 -36.87 6.15
N LYS A 437 29.05 -37.42 5.04
CA LYS A 437 27.76 -37.02 4.43
C LYS A 437 26.50 -37.54 5.15
N PRO A 438 26.46 -38.76 5.74
CA PRO A 438 25.25 -39.22 6.43
C PRO A 438 24.99 -38.42 7.70
N THR A 439 26.03 -38.16 8.48
CA THR A 439 25.95 -37.53 9.81
C THR A 439 25.70 -36.03 9.72
N TYR A 440 26.30 -35.34 8.75
CA TYR A 440 26.12 -33.89 8.58
C TYR A 440 24.76 -33.52 7.95
N LYS A 441 24.21 -34.35 7.05
CA LYS A 441 22.85 -34.13 6.51
C LYS A 441 21.78 -34.42 7.57
N GLN A 442 21.94 -35.44 8.41
CA GLN A 442 21.02 -35.70 9.52
C GLN A 442 21.11 -34.60 10.58
N LEU A 443 22.30 -34.22 11.05
CA LEU A 443 22.44 -33.12 12.03
C LEU A 443 21.95 -31.78 11.48
N LYS A 444 22.20 -31.46 10.20
CA LYS A 444 21.72 -30.21 9.60
C LYS A 444 20.20 -30.24 9.39
N LYS A 445 19.61 -31.39 9.09
CA LYS A 445 18.15 -31.56 8.98
C LYS A 445 17.48 -31.49 10.36
N THR A 446 18.02 -32.15 11.38
CA THR A 446 17.52 -32.05 12.76
C THR A 446 17.72 -30.64 13.32
N VAL A 447 18.83 -29.95 13.03
CA VAL A 447 19.06 -28.55 13.46
C VAL A 447 18.19 -27.56 12.67
N LEU A 448 17.89 -27.80 11.39
CA LEU A 448 16.93 -26.97 10.63
C LEU A 448 15.49 -27.23 11.05
N GLU A 449 15.08 -28.48 11.28
CA GLU A 449 13.74 -28.84 11.78
C GLU A 449 13.53 -28.36 13.22
N THR A 450 14.59 -28.37 14.05
CA THR A 450 14.56 -27.77 15.40
C THR A 450 14.58 -26.25 15.34
N LYS A 451 15.29 -25.63 14.38
CA LYS A 451 15.24 -24.17 14.12
C LYS A 451 13.90 -23.71 13.57
N GLU A 452 13.22 -24.50 12.75
CA GLU A 452 11.87 -24.19 12.26
C GLU A 452 10.81 -24.40 13.34
N LYS A 453 10.93 -25.44 14.18
CA LYS A 453 10.11 -25.60 15.40
C LYS A 453 10.38 -24.53 16.46
N LEU A 454 11.59 -23.97 16.52
CA LEU A 454 11.94 -22.80 17.36
C LEU A 454 11.58 -21.45 16.72
N LYS A 455 11.34 -21.38 15.40
CA LYS A 455 10.92 -20.16 14.68
C LYS A 455 9.44 -19.85 14.91
N ARG A 456 8.56 -20.86 14.93
CA ARG A 456 7.11 -20.66 15.12
C ARG A 456 6.72 -19.92 16.41
N PRO A 457 7.38 -20.12 17.57
CA PRO A 457 7.11 -19.34 18.77
C PRO A 457 7.67 -17.90 18.76
N LEU A 458 8.52 -17.53 17.79
CA LEU A 458 9.17 -16.21 17.69
C LEU A 458 8.42 -15.22 16.77
N GLU A 459 7.44 -15.69 16.01
CA GLU A 459 6.54 -14.85 15.21
C GLU A 459 5.47 -14.18 16.07
N GLU A 460 5.10 -14.79 17.19
CA GLU A 460 4.28 -14.13 18.21
C GLU A 460 5.14 -13.20 19.07
N THR A 461 4.87 -11.89 19.00
CA THR A 461 5.46 -10.81 19.82
C THR A 461 5.55 -11.14 21.32
N LYS A 462 4.70 -12.08 21.78
CA LYS A 462 4.55 -12.57 23.17
C LYS A 462 5.79 -13.29 23.73
N THR A 463 6.42 -14.17 22.95
CA THR A 463 7.60 -14.94 23.41
C THR A 463 8.86 -14.07 23.37
N ALA A 464 8.93 -13.19 22.36
CA ALA A 464 10.05 -12.26 22.19
C ALA A 464 10.19 -11.30 23.39
N GLN A 465 9.09 -10.73 23.90
CA GLN A 465 9.12 -9.80 25.05
C GLN A 465 9.61 -10.46 26.35
N THR A 466 9.28 -11.73 26.58
CA THR A 466 9.71 -12.47 27.78
C THR A 466 11.18 -12.82 27.71
N LEU A 467 11.65 -13.29 26.55
CA LEU A 467 13.04 -13.65 26.37
C LEU A 467 13.95 -12.42 26.47
N LYS A 468 13.53 -11.29 25.87
CA LYS A 468 14.33 -10.06 25.89
C LYS A 468 14.28 -9.30 27.21
N SER A 469 13.29 -9.50 28.08
CA SER A 469 13.18 -8.74 29.35
C SER A 469 14.43 -8.88 30.24
N THR A 470 15.16 -10.00 30.15
CA THR A 470 16.46 -10.23 30.83
C THR A 470 17.60 -9.31 30.34
N GLN A 471 17.47 -8.75 29.14
CA GLN A 471 18.45 -7.85 28.53
C GLN A 471 18.12 -6.37 28.76
N LEU A 472 16.90 -6.04 29.24
CA LEU A 472 16.44 -4.67 29.40
C LEU A 472 17.37 -3.84 30.29
N PHE A 473 17.83 -4.40 31.40
CA PHE A 473 18.74 -3.72 32.32
C PHE A 473 20.05 -3.30 31.63
N GLU A 474 20.69 -4.22 30.90
CA GLU A 474 21.92 -3.92 30.17
C GLU A 474 21.68 -2.96 29.00
N ARG A 475 20.52 -3.04 28.34
CA ARG A 475 20.15 -2.09 27.27
C ARG A 475 19.92 -0.68 27.80
N TYR A 476 19.29 -0.52 28.97
CA TYR A 476 19.21 0.78 29.64
C TYR A 476 20.60 1.28 30.03
N LYS A 477 21.43 0.44 30.63
CA LYS A 477 22.81 0.80 30.99
C LYS A 477 23.62 1.26 29.78
N TYR A 478 23.50 0.57 28.65
CA TYR A 478 24.16 0.96 27.40
C TYR A 478 23.63 2.30 26.86
N THR A 479 22.30 2.41 26.73
CA THR A 479 21.65 3.58 26.10
C THR A 479 21.80 4.85 26.94
N PHE A 480 21.64 4.74 28.26
CA PHE A 480 21.64 5.91 29.16
C PHE A 480 23.06 6.43 29.42
N ASN A 481 24.09 5.60 29.26
CA ASN A 481 25.49 6.03 29.36
C ASN A 481 26.10 6.42 27.99
N ALA A 482 25.30 6.49 26.92
CA ALA A 482 25.77 7.02 25.64
C ALA A 482 26.14 8.52 25.77
N SER A 483 27.08 8.97 24.94
CA SER A 483 27.55 10.37 24.94
C SER A 483 26.42 11.36 24.65
N GLU A 484 26.55 12.56 25.20
CA GLU A 484 25.65 13.71 25.01
C GLU A 484 26.42 15.01 24.75
N LEU A 485 27.72 14.91 24.42
CA LEU A 485 28.63 16.07 24.40
C LEU A 485 28.34 17.06 23.26
N ASN A 486 27.66 16.62 22.20
CA ASN A 486 27.33 17.44 21.04
C ASN A 486 25.98 17.00 20.42
N GLN A 487 25.47 17.75 19.43
CA GLN A 487 24.19 17.47 18.79
C GLN A 487 24.13 16.10 18.09
N LYS A 488 25.24 15.65 17.49
CA LYS A 488 25.33 14.33 16.87
C LYS A 488 25.20 13.21 17.92
N ASP A 489 25.85 13.39 19.07
CA ASP A 489 25.78 12.47 20.20
C ASP A 489 24.35 12.42 20.79
N LEU A 490 23.70 13.58 20.98
CA LEU A 490 22.29 13.67 21.38
C LEU A 490 21.37 12.96 20.38
N GLY A 491 21.54 13.21 19.08
CA GLY A 491 20.75 12.58 18.03
C GLY A 491 20.93 11.06 17.97
N ASN A 492 22.15 10.56 18.19
CA ASN A 492 22.43 9.13 18.29
C ASN A 492 21.80 8.51 19.54
N LYS A 493 21.89 9.19 20.69
CA LYS A 493 21.31 8.70 21.94
C LYS A 493 19.79 8.62 21.87
N VAL A 494 19.13 9.63 21.30
CA VAL A 494 17.67 9.62 21.09
C VAL A 494 17.26 8.47 20.16
N LYS A 495 18.00 8.23 19.06
CA LYS A 495 17.76 7.06 18.19
C LYS A 495 17.84 5.74 18.93
N GLU A 496 18.81 5.57 19.83
CA GLU A 496 18.91 4.36 20.63
C GLU A 496 17.75 4.25 21.64
N CYS A 497 17.29 5.35 22.23
CA CYS A 497 16.07 5.38 23.03
C CYS A 497 14.82 4.98 22.20
N TRP A 498 14.71 5.44 20.96
CA TRP A 498 13.61 5.05 20.07
C TRP A 498 13.65 3.56 19.71
N LYS A 499 14.82 3.01 19.40
CA LYS A 499 15.00 1.55 19.21
C LYS A 499 14.71 0.76 20.49
N LEU A 500 15.00 1.32 21.65
CA LEU A 500 14.72 0.67 22.91
C LEU A 500 13.21 0.60 23.17
N ALA A 501 12.49 1.71 22.99
CA ALA A 501 11.07 1.83 23.30
C ALA A 501 10.13 1.44 22.12
N SER A 502 10.64 1.30 20.90
CA SER A 502 9.88 0.89 19.71
C SER A 502 10.75 0.06 18.74
N ALA A 503 10.14 -0.71 17.84
CA ALA A 503 10.88 -1.40 16.77
C ALA A 503 11.22 -0.40 15.63
N PHE A 504 11.99 0.65 15.96
CA PHE A 504 12.26 1.78 15.08
C PHE A 504 12.89 1.33 13.76
N GLY A 505 12.17 1.57 12.64
CA GLY A 505 12.72 1.51 11.28
C GLY A 505 12.65 0.17 10.54
N SER A 506 11.74 -0.77 10.86
CA SER A 506 11.61 -1.96 10.01
C SER A 506 10.31 -2.77 10.12
N ASP A 507 9.67 -2.97 8.97
CA ASP A 507 8.91 -4.20 8.67
C ASP A 507 9.82 -5.32 8.11
N GLU A 508 11.07 -5.00 7.76
CA GLU A 508 12.00 -5.93 7.07
C GLU A 508 13.19 -6.46 7.90
N GLN A 509 13.36 -6.08 9.18
CA GLN A 509 14.51 -6.57 9.97
C GLN A 509 14.15 -7.85 10.74
N GLY A 510 14.96 -8.88 10.49
CA GLY A 510 14.72 -10.24 10.97
C GLY A 510 14.68 -10.41 12.50
N TRP A 511 14.40 -11.64 12.94
CA TRP A 511 14.18 -12.02 14.36
C TRP A 511 15.23 -11.55 15.38
N ARG A 512 16.49 -11.33 14.97
CA ARG A 512 17.56 -10.84 15.85
C ARG A 512 17.31 -9.41 16.32
N ASP A 513 16.71 -8.57 15.50
CA ASP A 513 16.42 -7.18 15.87
C ASP A 513 15.21 -7.11 16.82
N LYS A 514 14.17 -7.91 16.55
CA LYS A 514 13.00 -8.08 17.43
C LYS A 514 13.34 -8.49 18.87
N LEU A 515 14.47 -9.19 19.07
CA LEU A 515 14.97 -9.56 20.41
C LEU A 515 15.80 -8.46 21.09
N LYS A 516 16.32 -7.47 20.35
CA LYS A 516 17.17 -6.39 20.88
C LYS A 516 16.43 -5.08 21.17
N ASN A 517 15.31 -4.85 20.50
CA ASN A 517 14.61 -3.56 20.41
C ASN A 517 13.11 -3.69 20.75
N GLY A 518 12.42 -2.57 20.97
CA GLY A 518 10.95 -2.50 21.13
C GLY A 518 10.40 -3.10 22.42
N TYR A 519 10.95 -2.72 23.58
CA TYR A 519 10.50 -3.16 24.89
C TYR A 519 9.15 -2.52 25.27
N ARG A 520 8.22 -3.34 25.77
CA ARG A 520 6.88 -2.90 26.20
C ARG A 520 6.69 -2.84 27.73
N ILE A 521 7.79 -2.85 28.49
CA ILE A 521 7.81 -2.82 29.96
C ILE A 521 8.80 -1.75 30.43
N ASP A 522 8.62 -1.26 31.66
CA ASP A 522 9.31 -0.13 32.28
C ASP A 522 9.30 1.12 31.38
N ARG A 523 8.20 1.32 30.64
CA ARG A 523 8.06 2.36 29.59
C ARG A 523 8.23 3.76 30.13
N VAL A 524 7.76 4.02 31.37
CA VAL A 524 7.88 5.33 32.01
C VAL A 524 9.34 5.76 32.11
N ARG A 525 10.27 4.82 32.40
CA ARG A 525 11.70 5.13 32.45
C ARG A 525 12.25 5.55 31.10
N ALA A 526 11.89 4.83 30.03
CA ALA A 526 12.33 5.17 28.67
C ALA A 526 11.74 6.52 28.21
N TRP A 527 10.46 6.77 28.46
CA TRP A 527 9.79 8.02 28.10
C TRP A 527 10.35 9.23 28.86
N ARG A 528 10.70 9.08 30.14
CA ARG A 528 11.38 10.14 30.89
C ARG A 528 12.76 10.48 30.32
N GLU A 529 13.51 9.48 29.85
CA GLU A 529 14.80 9.74 29.21
C GLU A 529 14.62 10.40 27.84
N ILE A 530 13.65 9.94 27.03
CA ILE A 530 13.29 10.61 25.77
C ILE A 530 12.90 12.06 26.05
N CYS A 531 12.03 12.31 27.04
CA CYS A 531 11.64 13.64 27.47
C CYS A 531 12.86 14.53 27.76
N ARG A 532 13.79 14.07 28.62
CA ARG A 532 14.99 14.83 28.97
C ARG A 532 15.84 15.18 27.74
N LEU A 533 15.99 14.23 26.80
CA LEU A 533 16.76 14.46 25.58
C LEU A 533 16.04 15.40 24.61
N GLU A 534 14.71 15.32 24.52
CA GLU A 534 13.90 16.25 23.72
C GLU A 534 13.91 17.66 24.33
N GLU A 535 13.93 17.81 25.66
CA GLU A 535 14.15 19.10 26.35
C GLU A 535 15.50 19.72 25.95
N LEU A 536 16.58 18.94 26.00
CA LEU A 536 17.92 19.40 25.57
C LEU A 536 17.96 19.79 24.09
N ARG A 537 17.07 19.23 23.28
CA ARG A 537 16.91 19.53 21.84
C ARG A 537 15.88 20.64 21.57
N GLY A 538 15.31 21.26 22.61
CA GLY A 538 14.32 22.35 22.49
C GLY A 538 12.90 21.89 22.16
N ASN A 539 12.61 20.60 22.15
CA ASN A 539 11.30 20.02 21.82
C ASN A 539 10.40 19.90 23.07
N GLU A 540 10.14 21.01 23.75
CA GLU A 540 9.42 21.05 25.03
C GLU A 540 8.01 20.44 24.98
N LEU A 541 7.29 20.61 23.86
CA LEU A 541 5.94 20.05 23.71
C LEU A 541 5.97 18.52 23.72
N VAL A 542 6.90 17.91 22.97
CA VAL A 542 7.11 16.45 22.94
C VAL A 542 7.49 15.94 24.33
N ALA A 543 8.37 16.67 25.02
CA ALA A 543 8.76 16.37 26.39
C ALA A 543 7.55 16.39 27.36
N ALA A 544 6.72 17.44 27.30
CA ALA A 544 5.50 17.53 28.10
C ALA A 544 4.53 16.38 27.80
N THR A 545 4.37 15.99 26.53
CA THR A 545 3.54 14.82 26.14
C THR A 545 4.03 13.54 26.80
N TYR A 546 5.34 13.25 26.80
CA TYR A 546 5.87 12.05 27.45
C TYR A 546 5.73 12.06 28.98
N LYS A 547 5.90 13.22 29.62
CA LYS A 547 5.62 13.38 31.06
C LYS A 547 4.14 13.15 31.38
N LEU A 548 3.25 13.72 30.57
CA LEU A 548 1.81 13.51 30.67
C LEU A 548 1.42 12.04 30.51
N ARG A 549 2.06 11.29 29.59
CA ARG A 549 1.90 9.82 29.51
C ARG A 549 2.28 9.11 30.81
N GLY A 550 3.32 9.59 31.49
CA GLY A 550 3.72 9.10 32.82
C GLY A 550 2.64 9.33 33.87
N LEU A 551 2.09 10.55 33.96
CA LEU A 551 0.97 10.90 34.83
C LEU A 551 -0.24 9.99 34.58
N ARG A 552 -0.57 9.77 33.30
CA ARG A 552 -1.68 8.90 32.87
C ARG A 552 -1.48 7.45 33.26
N LEU A 553 -0.35 6.83 32.89
CA LEU A 553 -0.11 5.42 33.17
C LEU A 553 -0.02 5.10 34.67
N LEU A 554 0.48 6.05 35.47
CA LEU A 554 0.62 5.88 36.91
C LEU A 554 -0.57 6.42 37.71
N ASP A 555 -1.51 7.10 37.03
CA ASP A 555 -2.69 7.73 37.62
C ASP A 555 -2.35 8.66 38.81
N GLY A 556 -1.35 9.51 38.57
CA GLY A 556 -0.86 10.46 39.56
C GLY A 556 0.53 11.00 39.27
N ASP A 557 0.91 12.05 39.99
CA ASP A 557 2.21 12.72 39.83
C ASP A 557 3.30 12.17 40.76
N LEU A 558 3.79 10.98 40.43
CA LEU A 558 4.84 10.31 41.21
C LEU A 558 6.18 11.06 41.21
N PHE A 559 6.43 11.91 40.21
CA PHE A 559 7.74 12.50 39.95
C PHE A 559 7.77 14.03 39.96
N ALA A 560 6.70 14.68 40.42
CA ALA A 560 6.54 16.13 40.40
C ALA A 560 6.66 16.73 38.99
N ASP A 561 6.17 16.04 37.96
CA ASP A 561 6.18 16.49 36.57
C ASP A 561 5.00 17.41 36.23
N LEU A 562 3.91 17.41 37.03
CA LEU A 562 2.69 18.17 36.72
C LEU A 562 2.95 19.68 36.55
N PRO A 563 3.70 20.38 37.42
CA PRO A 563 3.95 21.81 37.24
C PRO A 563 4.67 22.14 35.93
N TYR A 564 5.60 21.29 35.50
CA TYR A 564 6.30 21.43 34.22
C TYR A 564 5.33 21.26 33.06
N VAL A 565 4.49 20.22 33.08
CA VAL A 565 3.49 19.95 32.04
C VAL A 565 2.54 21.13 31.92
N LEU A 566 1.95 21.60 33.03
CA LEU A 566 1.00 22.72 33.02
C LEU A 566 1.61 24.00 32.44
N ARG A 567 2.83 24.34 32.84
CA ARG A 567 3.56 25.50 32.31
C ARG A 567 3.74 25.39 30.80
N VAL A 568 4.30 24.26 30.31
CA VAL A 568 4.55 24.08 28.88
C VAL A 568 3.24 24.11 28.08
N LEU A 569 2.18 23.48 28.57
CA LEU A 569 0.88 23.54 27.91
C LEU A 569 0.35 24.97 27.82
N GLN A 570 0.44 25.75 28.90
CA GLN A 570 0.06 27.17 28.89
C GLN A 570 0.90 28.00 27.90
N ASP A 571 2.23 27.86 27.94
CA ASP A 571 3.16 28.58 27.09
C ASP A 571 2.96 28.26 25.60
N LYS A 572 2.53 27.04 25.28
CA LYS A 572 2.25 26.58 23.91
C LYS A 572 0.79 26.77 23.48
N GLY A 573 -0.06 27.42 24.30
CA GLY A 573 -1.44 27.74 23.94
C GLY A 573 -2.45 26.60 24.07
N PHE A 574 -2.15 25.59 24.90
CA PHE A 574 -3.04 24.49 25.31
C PHE A 574 -3.67 24.78 26.68
N THR A 575 -4.22 25.99 26.86
CA THR A 575 -4.72 26.46 28.16
C THR A 575 -5.89 25.62 28.67
N ARG A 576 -6.81 25.19 27.79
CA ARG A 576 -7.95 24.36 28.15
C ARG A 576 -7.52 22.94 28.53
N GLU A 577 -6.56 22.37 27.81
CA GLU A 577 -6.00 21.06 28.11
C GLU A 577 -5.20 21.10 29.43
N ALA A 578 -4.46 22.17 29.70
CA ALA A 578 -3.78 22.36 30.98
C ALA A 578 -4.76 22.36 32.16
N GLN A 579 -5.90 23.04 32.02
CA GLN A 579 -6.96 23.05 33.03
C GLN A 579 -7.54 21.65 33.30
N VAL A 580 -7.78 20.86 32.25
CA VAL A 580 -8.25 19.48 32.37
C VAL A 580 -7.18 18.59 33.01
N VAL A 581 -5.92 18.71 32.60
CA VAL A 581 -4.80 17.97 33.20
C VAL A 581 -4.63 18.31 34.68
N GLU A 582 -4.79 19.58 35.06
CA GLU A 582 -4.78 20.00 36.47
C GLU A 582 -5.98 19.43 37.24
N ALA A 583 -7.17 19.40 36.64
CA ALA A 583 -8.34 18.78 37.26
C ALA A 583 -8.13 17.28 37.49
N MET A 584 -7.54 16.57 36.52
CA MET A 584 -7.31 15.13 36.59
C MET A 584 -6.18 14.72 37.53
N TYR A 585 -5.09 15.49 37.62
CA TYR A 585 -3.89 15.06 38.35
C TYR A 585 -3.46 16.02 39.48
N GLY A 586 -4.19 17.11 39.69
CA GLY A 586 -3.94 18.08 40.77
C GLY A 586 -4.43 17.60 42.15
N LYS A 587 -4.94 18.52 42.97
CA LYS A 587 -5.37 18.22 44.36
C LYS A 587 -6.49 17.18 44.37
N THR A 588 -6.28 16.09 45.10
CA THR A 588 -7.09 14.86 45.05
C THR A 588 -8.55 15.02 45.48
N GLY A 589 -8.86 15.94 46.40
CA GLY A 589 -10.20 16.07 46.98
C GLY A 589 -11.29 16.66 46.08
N GLN A 590 -10.93 17.21 44.90
CA GLN A 590 -11.87 17.90 43.99
C GLN A 590 -11.75 17.42 42.53
N ARG A 591 -11.06 16.29 42.28
CA ARG A 591 -10.78 15.80 40.91
C ARG A 591 -12.07 15.58 40.12
N GLU A 592 -13.02 14.89 40.73
CA GLU A 592 -14.26 14.46 40.07
C GLU A 592 -15.19 15.62 39.73
N GLU A 593 -15.51 16.46 40.72
CA GLU A 593 -16.35 17.67 40.54
C GLU A 593 -15.79 18.58 39.45
N ARG A 594 -14.49 18.89 39.51
CA ARG A 594 -13.84 19.73 38.49
C ARG A 594 -13.91 19.11 37.09
N CYS A 595 -13.67 17.81 36.96
CA CYS A 595 -13.78 17.13 35.65
C CYS A 595 -15.21 17.16 35.10
N TYR A 596 -16.21 16.97 35.97
CA TYR A 596 -17.62 17.04 35.58
C TYR A 596 -18.00 18.46 35.10
N ASP A 597 -17.60 19.49 35.85
CA ASP A 597 -17.84 20.89 35.49
C ASP A 597 -17.21 21.25 34.13
N PHE A 598 -16.04 20.70 33.80
CA PHE A 598 -15.42 20.89 32.49
C PHE A 598 -16.26 20.30 31.35
N ILE A 599 -16.76 19.07 31.54
CA ILE A 599 -17.59 18.40 30.52
C ILE A 599 -18.91 19.16 30.33
N GLU A 600 -19.58 19.55 31.42
CA GLU A 600 -20.85 20.27 31.33
C GLU A 600 -20.66 21.67 30.76
N LYS A 601 -19.58 22.37 31.13
CA LYS A 601 -19.24 23.66 30.52
C LYS A 601 -19.00 23.52 29.02
N ALA A 602 -18.23 22.53 28.58
CA ALA A 602 -18.03 22.27 27.15
C ALA A 602 -19.36 22.00 26.44
N ARG A 603 -20.31 21.32 27.09
CA ARG A 603 -21.66 21.13 26.53
C ARG A 603 -22.41 22.44 26.35
N GLN A 604 -22.39 23.33 27.34
CA GLN A 604 -23.05 24.64 27.28
C GLN A 604 -22.43 25.56 26.24
N ASP A 605 -21.09 25.66 26.23
CA ASP A 605 -20.34 26.56 25.36
C ASP A 605 -20.56 26.24 23.86
N ASN A 606 -20.93 25.00 23.54
CA ASN A 606 -21.11 24.54 22.16
C ASN A 606 -22.59 24.38 21.74
N LEU A 607 -23.57 24.86 22.51
CA LEU A 607 -25.00 24.72 22.16
C LEU A 607 -25.40 25.52 20.91
N HIS A 608 -24.75 26.64 20.66
CA HIS A 608 -25.10 27.55 19.58
C HIS A 608 -23.95 27.67 18.59
N ASN A 609 -24.30 27.78 17.31
CA ASN A 609 -23.34 28.16 16.29
C ASN A 609 -23.32 29.68 16.15
N GLN A 610 -22.17 30.22 15.76
CA GLN A 610 -22.04 31.65 15.46
C GLN A 610 -22.42 31.95 14.01
N GLU A 611 -22.70 33.21 13.71
CA GLU A 611 -22.77 33.70 12.33
C GLU A 611 -21.35 33.83 11.76
N TRP A 612 -21.24 33.66 10.44
CA TRP A 612 -19.96 33.50 9.77
C TRP A 612 -19.80 34.51 8.63
N ASP A 613 -18.64 35.19 8.61
CA ASP A 613 -18.20 36.00 7.47
C ASP A 613 -17.38 35.17 6.48
N TYR A 614 -17.52 35.45 5.20
CA TYR A 614 -16.84 34.75 4.12
C TYR A 614 -16.08 35.73 3.23
N GLU A 615 -14.86 35.36 2.83
CA GLU A 615 -14.06 36.08 1.83
C GLU A 615 -14.62 35.84 0.43
N ILE A 616 -14.97 34.58 0.14
CA ILE A 616 -15.51 34.14 -1.15
C ILE A 616 -16.76 33.31 -0.86
N VAL A 617 -17.80 33.53 -1.67
CA VAL A 617 -18.99 32.70 -1.77
C VAL A 617 -19.30 32.51 -3.25
N ASP A 618 -19.22 31.27 -3.73
CA ASP A 618 -19.59 30.86 -5.09
C ASP A 618 -20.59 29.70 -4.97
N ASP A 619 -21.89 30.04 -5.02
CA ASP A 619 -22.99 29.08 -4.89
C ASP A 619 -23.49 28.67 -6.27
N ARG A 620 -23.19 27.43 -6.66
CA ARG A 620 -23.62 26.83 -7.94
C ARG A 620 -24.72 25.80 -7.76
N ARG A 621 -25.37 25.78 -6.60
CA ARG A 621 -26.51 24.90 -6.32
C ARG A 621 -27.79 25.47 -6.93
N ASP A 622 -28.62 24.59 -7.46
CA ASP A 622 -29.85 24.92 -8.20
C ASP A 622 -31.13 24.70 -7.38
N LYS A 623 -31.06 23.94 -6.28
CA LYS A 623 -32.21 23.59 -5.44
C LYS A 623 -32.17 24.25 -4.07
N SER A 624 -33.36 24.38 -3.48
CA SER A 624 -33.53 24.86 -2.12
C SER A 624 -33.40 23.74 -1.07
N ASN A 625 -33.61 22.49 -1.46
CA ASN A 625 -33.55 21.32 -0.59
C ASN A 625 -32.83 20.17 -1.29
N TYR A 626 -31.95 19.50 -0.54
CA TYR A 626 -31.28 18.27 -0.93
C TYR A 626 -31.54 17.19 0.12
N ARG A 627 -31.28 15.93 -0.20
CA ARG A 627 -31.38 14.80 0.74
C ARG A 627 -30.11 14.64 1.55
N VAL A 628 -28.94 14.87 0.94
CA VAL A 628 -27.62 14.72 1.56
C VAL A 628 -26.73 15.93 1.25
N SER A 629 -26.02 16.46 2.25
CA SER A 629 -24.94 17.43 2.06
C SER A 629 -23.60 16.79 2.41
N VAL A 630 -22.65 16.85 1.49
CA VAL A 630 -21.25 16.48 1.72
C VAL A 630 -20.47 17.74 2.04
N ILE A 631 -20.08 17.90 3.30
CA ILE A 631 -19.28 19.03 3.77
C ILE A 631 -17.80 18.65 3.68
N VAL A 632 -17.03 19.42 2.92
CA VAL A 632 -15.62 19.14 2.65
C VAL A 632 -14.77 20.29 3.17
N SER A 633 -13.90 20.02 4.13
CA SER A 633 -12.95 21.02 4.63
C SER A 633 -11.69 21.04 3.75
N LEU A 634 -11.30 22.21 3.25
CA LEU A 634 -10.13 22.38 2.40
C LEU A 634 -9.02 23.14 3.14
N TYR A 635 -7.80 22.62 3.07
CA TYR A 635 -6.58 23.35 3.40
C TYR A 635 -5.39 22.75 2.67
N ASN A 636 -4.70 23.54 1.86
CA ASN A 636 -3.57 23.07 1.05
C ASN A 636 -3.97 21.83 0.23
N ALA A 637 -5.08 21.96 -0.49
CA ALA A 637 -5.84 20.88 -1.10
C ALA A 637 -5.85 20.94 -2.63
N ALA A 638 -5.28 21.99 -3.24
CA ALA A 638 -5.33 22.25 -4.68
C ALA A 638 -4.95 21.03 -5.54
N ASP A 639 -3.86 20.32 -5.19
CA ASP A 639 -3.38 19.16 -5.96
C ASP A 639 -4.29 17.92 -5.85
N LYS A 640 -5.08 17.81 -4.77
CA LYS A 640 -5.93 16.64 -4.48
C LYS A 640 -7.38 16.84 -4.88
N LEU A 641 -7.81 18.10 -4.96
CA LEU A 641 -9.18 18.48 -5.26
C LEU A 641 -9.71 17.91 -6.59
N PRO A 642 -8.93 17.85 -7.70
CA PRO A 642 -9.41 17.27 -8.96
C PRO A 642 -9.82 15.81 -8.82
N LEU A 643 -8.92 14.96 -8.31
CA LEU A 643 -9.20 13.54 -8.12
C LEU A 643 -10.39 13.35 -7.16
N PHE A 644 -10.40 14.05 -6.03
CA PHE A 644 -11.48 13.97 -5.05
C PHE A 644 -12.85 14.28 -5.66
N LEU A 645 -13.00 15.41 -6.36
CA LEU A 645 -14.29 15.81 -6.92
C LEU A 645 -14.74 14.89 -8.06
N LYS A 646 -13.82 14.49 -8.95
CA LYS A 646 -14.13 13.52 -10.00
C LYS A 646 -14.54 12.17 -9.44
N THR A 647 -13.91 11.72 -8.36
CA THR A 647 -14.33 10.50 -7.68
C THR A 647 -15.71 10.66 -7.03
N LEU A 648 -15.97 11.79 -6.36
CA LEU A 648 -17.24 12.05 -5.68
C LEU A 648 -18.42 12.21 -6.65
N GLN A 649 -18.16 12.61 -7.90
CA GLN A 649 -19.21 12.72 -8.93
C GLN A 649 -19.94 11.40 -9.18
N HIS A 650 -19.25 10.27 -8.96
CA HIS A 650 -19.80 8.93 -9.19
C HIS A 650 -20.77 8.46 -8.10
N GLN A 651 -20.99 9.24 -7.04
CA GLN A 651 -21.96 8.90 -6.01
C GLN A 651 -23.39 8.85 -6.59
N THR A 652 -24.15 7.80 -6.27
CA THR A 652 -25.52 7.62 -6.80
C THR A 652 -26.43 8.78 -6.44
N VAL A 653 -26.29 9.37 -5.25
CA VAL A 653 -27.04 10.56 -4.81
C VAL A 653 -26.70 11.83 -5.59
N MET A 654 -25.49 11.92 -6.16
CA MET A 654 -25.10 13.05 -7.02
C MET A 654 -25.74 12.90 -8.40
N HIS A 655 -25.69 11.69 -8.98
CA HIS A 655 -26.35 11.39 -10.26
C HIS A 655 -27.87 11.57 -10.21
N SER A 656 -28.54 11.21 -9.10
CA SER A 656 -29.98 11.42 -8.93
C SER A 656 -30.36 12.88 -8.63
N GLY A 657 -29.37 13.77 -8.44
CA GLY A 657 -29.57 15.16 -8.08
C GLY A 657 -30.14 15.35 -6.66
N GLU A 658 -29.95 14.37 -5.77
CA GLU A 658 -30.38 14.42 -4.37
C GLU A 658 -29.28 14.92 -3.42
N GLY A 659 -28.02 14.95 -3.86
CA GLY A 659 -26.86 15.41 -3.09
C GLY A 659 -26.44 16.84 -3.40
N GLU A 660 -25.81 17.50 -2.43
CA GLU A 660 -25.03 18.73 -2.61
C GLU A 660 -23.63 18.60 -2.01
N ILE A 661 -22.69 19.41 -2.49
CA ILE A 661 -21.32 19.49 -1.96
C ILE A 661 -21.07 20.90 -1.43
N ILE A 662 -20.49 21.00 -0.25
CA ILE A 662 -20.12 22.27 0.38
C ILE A 662 -18.62 22.25 0.65
N LEU A 663 -17.86 22.94 -0.19
CA LEU A 663 -16.43 23.12 -0.05
C LEU A 663 -16.16 24.32 0.85
N VAL A 664 -15.54 24.08 2.01
CA VAL A 664 -15.18 25.11 2.98
C VAL A 664 -13.66 25.26 2.99
N ASP A 665 -13.16 26.24 2.26
CA ASP A 665 -11.75 26.63 2.27
C ASP A 665 -11.40 27.41 3.54
N SER A 666 -10.62 26.78 4.42
CA SER A 666 -10.16 27.31 5.70
C SER A 666 -8.95 28.23 5.56
N GLY A 667 -9.02 29.19 4.62
CA GLY A 667 -7.98 30.19 4.35
C GLY A 667 -6.70 29.55 3.79
N SER A 668 -6.83 28.71 2.77
CA SER A 668 -5.72 27.98 2.17
C SER A 668 -4.67 28.91 1.55
N PRO A 669 -3.38 28.51 1.60
CA PRO A 669 -2.30 29.28 0.99
C PRO A 669 -2.21 29.10 -0.54
N GLY A 670 -2.89 28.09 -1.10
CA GLY A 670 -2.83 27.73 -2.51
C GLY A 670 -3.91 28.40 -3.35
N GLU A 671 -4.10 27.84 -4.55
CA GLU A 671 -5.04 28.31 -5.56
C GLU A 671 -6.33 27.45 -5.60
N GLU A 672 -6.80 26.96 -4.45
CA GLU A 672 -7.95 26.06 -4.34
C GLU A 672 -9.20 26.58 -5.07
N TYR A 673 -9.47 27.90 -4.98
CA TYR A 673 -10.61 28.50 -5.66
C TYR A 673 -10.46 28.49 -7.18
N GLU A 674 -9.26 28.76 -7.71
CA GLU A 674 -9.03 28.75 -9.17
C GLU A 674 -9.10 27.33 -9.73
N VAL A 675 -8.55 26.34 -9.00
CA VAL A 675 -8.70 24.91 -9.35
C VAL A 675 -10.18 24.52 -9.37
N PHE A 676 -10.96 24.87 -8.34
CA PHE A 676 -12.40 24.64 -8.32
C PHE A 676 -13.11 25.30 -9.50
N LYS A 677 -12.78 26.56 -9.80
CA LYS A 677 -13.42 27.33 -10.88
C LYS A 677 -13.18 26.72 -12.26
N GLN A 678 -12.00 26.13 -12.49
CA GLN A 678 -11.66 25.41 -13.72
C GLN A 678 -12.40 24.07 -13.82
N LEU A 679 -12.51 23.33 -12.72
CA LEU A 679 -13.14 22.00 -12.69
C LEU A 679 -14.67 22.03 -12.73
N ALA A 680 -15.28 23.01 -12.06
CA ALA A 680 -16.72 23.02 -11.82
C ALA A 680 -17.60 22.96 -13.09
N PRO A 681 -17.23 23.59 -14.24
CA PRO A 681 -17.95 23.42 -15.50
C PRO A 681 -17.96 21.98 -16.04
N GLU A 682 -16.95 21.17 -15.74
CA GLU A 682 -16.81 19.79 -16.22
C GLU A 682 -17.62 18.79 -15.39
N LEU A 683 -17.80 19.06 -14.09
CA LEU A 683 -18.39 18.11 -13.13
C LEU A 683 -19.94 18.10 -13.14
N ASN A 684 -20.58 19.20 -13.53
CA ASN A 684 -22.04 19.38 -13.45
C ASN A 684 -22.65 18.97 -12.08
N LEU A 685 -21.96 19.31 -10.98
CA LEU A 685 -22.37 19.01 -9.61
C LEU A 685 -22.92 20.27 -8.90
N PRO A 686 -23.92 20.13 -8.01
CA PRO A 686 -24.40 21.21 -7.16
C PRO A 686 -23.39 21.48 -6.04
N ILE A 687 -22.45 22.41 -6.29
CA ILE A 687 -21.37 22.76 -5.36
C ILE A 687 -21.55 24.18 -4.84
N LEU A 688 -21.44 24.35 -3.52
CA LEU A 688 -21.16 25.62 -2.88
C LEU A 688 -19.68 25.66 -2.49
N TYR A 689 -18.95 26.65 -2.98
CA TYR A 689 -17.61 26.96 -2.48
C TYR A 689 -17.66 28.20 -1.59
N VAL A 690 -17.11 28.10 -0.39
CA VAL A 690 -16.92 29.23 0.51
C VAL A 690 -15.49 29.26 1.04
N ARG A 691 -14.98 30.47 1.28
CA ARG A 691 -13.64 30.68 1.87
C ARG A 691 -13.71 31.55 3.10
N SER A 692 -13.04 31.14 4.18
CA SER A 692 -12.85 31.97 5.38
C SER A 692 -11.82 33.07 5.15
N GLN A 693 -11.94 34.20 5.83
CA GLN A 693 -10.99 35.33 5.74
C GLN A 693 -9.56 35.00 6.18
N GLY A 694 -9.36 33.89 6.88
CA GLY A 694 -8.07 33.46 7.38
C GLY A 694 -8.09 32.00 7.82
N ARG A 695 -6.92 31.52 8.26
CA ARG A 695 -6.74 30.13 8.68
C ARG A 695 -7.63 29.79 9.88
N GLU A 696 -8.43 28.74 9.75
CA GLU A 696 -9.27 28.18 10.82
C GLU A 696 -9.10 26.67 10.99
N THR A 697 -9.71 26.11 12.03
CA THR A 697 -9.68 24.68 12.34
C THR A 697 -10.71 23.90 11.53
N ILE A 698 -10.51 22.58 11.40
CA ILE A 698 -11.46 21.71 10.68
C ILE A 698 -12.85 21.72 11.34
N GLN A 699 -12.94 21.76 12.67
CA GLN A 699 -14.21 21.87 13.38
C GLN A 699 -14.95 23.18 13.09
N THR A 700 -14.20 24.29 12.95
CA THR A 700 -14.77 25.58 12.55
C THR A 700 -15.33 25.50 11.12
N ALA A 701 -14.57 24.90 10.20
CA ALA A 701 -15.01 24.69 8.83
C ALA A 701 -16.28 23.81 8.75
N TRP A 702 -16.35 22.75 9.54
CA TRP A 702 -17.54 21.89 9.66
C TRP A 702 -18.75 22.68 10.17
N ASN A 703 -18.59 23.52 11.19
CA ASN A 703 -19.69 24.36 11.70
C ASN A 703 -20.20 25.37 10.65
N ARG A 704 -19.33 25.93 9.80
CA ARG A 704 -19.74 26.72 8.64
C ARG A 704 -20.56 25.88 7.66
N GLY A 705 -20.04 24.71 7.30
CA GLY A 705 -20.72 23.78 6.38
C GLY A 705 -22.10 23.36 6.88
N ILE A 706 -22.24 23.05 8.18
CA ILE A 706 -23.52 22.70 8.81
C ILE A 706 -24.54 23.83 8.66
N SER A 707 -24.09 25.08 8.83
CA SER A 707 -24.96 26.28 8.70
C SER A 707 -25.43 26.52 7.26
N LEU A 708 -24.59 26.14 6.28
CA LEU A 708 -24.84 26.34 4.85
C LEU A 708 -25.58 25.16 4.20
N ALA A 709 -25.66 24.02 4.89
CA ALA A 709 -26.31 22.81 4.42
C ALA A 709 -27.81 23.01 4.24
N LYS A 710 -28.36 22.52 3.12
CA LYS A 710 -29.78 22.55 2.75
C LYS A 710 -30.42 21.16 2.85
N SER A 711 -29.76 20.21 3.50
CA SER A 711 -30.24 18.83 3.63
C SER A 711 -30.47 18.39 5.08
N PRO A 712 -31.27 17.33 5.29
CA PRO A 712 -31.44 16.71 6.60
C PRO A 712 -30.25 15.80 7.01
N TYR A 713 -29.42 15.35 6.07
CA TYR A 713 -28.36 14.38 6.32
C TYR A 713 -26.98 14.91 5.93
N LEU A 714 -26.04 14.84 6.87
CA LEU A 714 -24.70 15.40 6.71
C LEU A 714 -23.64 14.30 6.65
N SER A 715 -22.73 14.43 5.69
CA SER A 715 -21.48 13.69 5.63
C SER A 715 -20.31 14.69 5.64
N PHE A 716 -19.18 14.31 6.22
CA PHE A 716 -17.99 15.17 6.29
C PHE A 716 -16.81 14.40 5.73
N LEU A 717 -16.09 15.03 4.80
CA LEU A 717 -14.94 14.41 4.14
C LEU A 717 -13.75 15.38 4.08
N GLY A 718 -12.55 14.84 4.11
CA GLY A 718 -11.33 15.47 3.60
C GLY A 718 -11.09 15.12 2.13
N VAL A 719 -10.24 15.89 1.44
CA VAL A 719 -9.78 15.56 0.06
C VAL A 719 -8.87 14.32 0.01
N ASP A 720 -8.46 13.82 1.17
CA ASP A 720 -7.74 12.57 1.39
C ASP A 720 -8.68 11.42 1.80
N GLU A 721 -9.98 11.60 1.65
CA GLU A 721 -11.00 10.60 1.94
C GLU A 721 -11.91 10.43 0.72
N THR A 722 -12.45 9.23 0.56
CA THR A 722 -13.49 8.96 -0.43
C THR A 722 -14.45 7.89 0.10
N ILE A 723 -15.51 7.66 -0.64
CA ILE A 723 -16.59 6.74 -0.31
C ILE A 723 -16.99 5.97 -1.57
N LEU A 724 -17.43 4.73 -1.40
CA LEU A 724 -17.86 3.90 -2.55
C LEU A 724 -19.13 4.49 -3.20
N PRO A 725 -19.36 4.25 -4.51
CA PRO A 725 -20.42 4.93 -5.27
C PRO A 725 -21.82 4.92 -4.66
N ASP A 726 -22.21 3.84 -3.98
CA ASP A 726 -23.53 3.68 -3.38
C ASP A 726 -23.58 4.00 -1.87
N ALA A 727 -22.49 4.55 -1.31
CA ALA A 727 -22.34 4.74 0.13
C ALA A 727 -23.37 5.71 0.71
N LEU A 728 -23.49 6.92 0.15
CA LEU A 728 -24.42 7.94 0.68
C LEU A 728 -25.87 7.49 0.54
N GLU A 729 -26.24 6.86 -0.56
CA GLU A 729 -27.59 6.33 -0.77
C GLU A 729 -27.90 5.19 0.21
N THR A 730 -26.96 4.25 0.40
CA THR A 730 -27.10 3.15 1.36
C THR A 730 -27.32 3.67 2.77
N LEU A 731 -26.53 4.66 3.20
CA LEU A 731 -26.64 5.27 4.51
C LEU A 731 -27.92 6.10 4.66
N ALA A 732 -28.28 6.91 3.67
CA ALA A 732 -29.50 7.72 3.69
C ALA A 732 -30.76 6.85 3.73
N ASN A 733 -30.79 5.75 2.96
CA ASN A 733 -31.88 4.78 2.97
C ASN A 733 -32.09 4.14 4.35
N GLU A 734 -31.01 3.93 5.12
CA GLU A 734 -31.13 3.41 6.49
C GLU A 734 -31.71 4.47 7.45
N LEU A 735 -31.25 5.72 7.37
CA LEU A 735 -31.82 6.81 8.17
C LEU A 735 -33.28 7.08 7.82
N ASP A 736 -33.68 6.99 6.56
CA ASP A 736 -35.07 7.18 6.15
C ASP A 736 -35.99 6.10 6.74
N LYS A 737 -35.50 4.85 6.86
CA LYS A 737 -36.27 3.72 7.41
C LYS A 737 -36.35 3.71 8.93
N SER A 738 -35.35 4.29 9.61
CA SER A 738 -35.21 4.27 11.07
C SER A 738 -35.16 5.68 11.66
N PRO A 739 -36.32 6.30 11.96
CA PRO A 739 -36.42 7.62 12.60
C PRO A 739 -35.70 7.72 13.95
N GLU A 740 -35.55 6.60 14.66
CA GLU A 740 -34.88 6.49 15.96
C GLU A 740 -33.35 6.50 15.87
N ILE A 741 -32.78 6.30 14.68
CA ILE A 741 -31.33 6.32 14.46
C ILE A 741 -30.93 7.72 14.02
N ASP A 742 -29.92 8.25 14.68
CA ASP A 742 -29.37 9.58 14.42
C ASP A 742 -28.11 9.53 13.53
N TRP A 743 -27.34 8.44 13.61
CA TRP A 743 -26.05 8.27 12.92
C TRP A 743 -25.89 6.85 12.36
N VAL A 744 -25.56 6.73 11.08
CA VAL A 744 -25.21 5.46 10.44
C VAL A 744 -23.79 5.48 9.88
N ILE A 745 -23.11 4.34 9.90
CA ILE A 745 -21.73 4.22 9.42
C ILE A 745 -21.46 2.84 8.83
N GLY A 746 -20.63 2.77 7.79
CA GLY A 746 -20.10 1.51 7.26
C GLY A 746 -18.73 1.11 7.85
N HIS A 747 -18.15 0.05 7.32
CA HIS A 747 -16.73 -0.23 7.49
C HIS A 747 -15.90 0.72 6.61
N SER A 748 -14.63 0.90 6.97
CA SER A 748 -13.72 1.78 6.23
C SER A 748 -12.34 1.16 6.05
N LEU A 749 -11.62 1.56 5.01
CA LEU A 749 -10.28 1.04 4.70
C LEU A 749 -9.26 2.19 4.59
N VAL A 750 -8.13 2.07 5.28
CA VAL A 750 -6.98 2.96 5.05
C VAL A 750 -6.09 2.38 3.97
N THR A 751 -5.83 3.18 2.94
CA THR A 751 -5.03 2.82 1.78
C THR A 751 -3.90 3.83 1.63
N ASN A 752 -2.65 3.37 1.66
CA ASN A 752 -1.53 4.20 1.25
C ASN A 752 -1.66 4.50 -0.24
N VAL A 753 -1.52 5.77 -0.58
CA VAL A 753 -1.46 6.25 -1.96
C VAL A 753 -0.16 7.02 -2.17
N ASP A 754 0.27 7.15 -3.42
CA ASP A 754 1.36 8.06 -3.76
C ASP A 754 0.86 9.53 -3.80
N LYS A 755 1.74 10.46 -4.20
CA LYS A 755 1.39 11.88 -4.28
C LYS A 755 0.27 12.20 -5.26
N LYS A 756 0.00 11.31 -6.22
CA LYS A 756 -1.07 11.46 -7.22
C LYS A 756 -2.36 10.75 -6.82
N GLY A 757 -2.41 10.09 -5.65
CA GLY A 757 -3.58 9.32 -5.22
C GLY A 757 -3.60 7.88 -5.78
N SER A 758 -2.55 7.45 -6.47
CA SER A 758 -2.46 6.06 -6.97
C SER A 758 -2.19 5.07 -5.83
N TRP A 759 -2.87 3.93 -5.88
CA TRP A 759 -2.76 2.87 -4.88
C TRP A 759 -1.30 2.37 -4.67
N VAL A 760 -0.88 2.30 -3.41
CA VAL A 760 0.42 1.74 -2.99
C VAL A 760 0.22 0.45 -2.19
N SER A 761 -0.64 0.49 -1.17
CA SER A 761 -0.97 -0.66 -0.32
C SER A 761 -2.20 -0.39 0.53
N ASP A 762 -3.09 -1.38 0.70
CA ASP A 762 -4.11 -1.32 1.73
C ASP A 762 -3.49 -1.70 3.10
N VAL A 763 -3.74 -0.88 4.13
CA VAL A 763 -2.98 -0.94 5.39
C VAL A 763 -3.83 -1.39 6.56
N MET A 764 -5.03 -0.82 6.69
CA MET A 764 -5.81 -0.95 7.92
C MET A 764 -7.32 -0.95 7.65
N PRO A 765 -7.98 -2.13 7.65
CA PRO A 765 -9.42 -2.21 7.62
C PRO A 765 -10.00 -1.90 9.00
N TYR A 766 -11.06 -1.11 9.05
CA TYR A 766 -11.89 -0.82 10.22
C TYR A 766 -13.16 -1.68 10.17
N ASN A 767 -13.08 -2.89 10.71
CA ASN A 767 -14.21 -3.80 10.82
C ASN A 767 -14.93 -3.59 12.15
N ARG A 768 -16.14 -3.04 12.08
CA ARG A 768 -16.97 -2.66 13.23
C ARG A 768 -17.94 -3.76 13.70
N THR A 769 -17.87 -4.97 13.15
CA THR A 769 -18.77 -6.10 13.43
C THR A 769 -18.10 -7.14 14.37
N PRO A 770 -18.72 -7.52 15.50
CA PRO A 770 -20.02 -7.10 16.01
C PRO A 770 -20.01 -5.65 16.54
N TYR A 771 -21.14 -4.96 16.39
CA TYR A 771 -21.26 -3.53 16.69
C TYR A 771 -21.94 -3.24 18.03
N LYS A 772 -21.34 -2.32 18.80
CA LYS A 772 -21.96 -1.66 19.97
C LYS A 772 -21.49 -0.21 20.05
N GLN A 773 -22.43 0.73 20.11
CA GLN A 773 -22.17 2.17 20.12
C GLN A 773 -21.14 2.60 21.19
N ASP A 774 -21.26 2.06 22.41
CA ASP A 774 -20.41 2.43 23.53
C ASP A 774 -18.95 1.94 23.41
N LEU A 775 -18.60 1.14 22.40
CA LEU A 775 -17.20 0.78 22.13
C LEU A 775 -16.34 2.00 21.74
N ILE A 776 -16.96 3.14 21.40
CA ILE A 776 -16.27 4.42 21.20
C ILE A 776 -15.39 4.85 22.40
N TYR A 777 -15.77 4.47 23.62
CA TYR A 777 -14.97 4.78 24.81
C TYR A 777 -13.68 3.96 24.90
N LEU A 778 -13.62 2.83 24.18
CA LEU A 778 -12.47 1.93 24.12
C LEU A 778 -11.57 2.22 22.90
N GLU A 779 -12.10 2.94 21.91
CA GLU A 779 -11.43 3.22 20.65
C GLU A 779 -11.88 4.56 20.04
N THR A 780 -10.96 5.53 19.94
CA THR A 780 -11.27 6.88 19.42
C THR A 780 -11.72 6.90 17.96
N CYS A 781 -11.24 5.94 17.15
CA CYS A 781 -11.57 5.80 15.72
C CYS A 781 -12.81 4.92 15.45
N TYR A 782 -13.49 4.43 16.49
CA TYR A 782 -14.58 3.45 16.31
C TYR A 782 -15.74 4.00 15.48
N LEU A 783 -16.11 5.27 15.69
CA LEU A 783 -16.97 6.03 14.81
C LEU A 783 -16.13 7.12 14.13
N SER A 784 -15.99 7.01 12.81
CA SER A 784 -15.33 7.98 11.93
C SER A 784 -16.35 8.64 11.02
N TRP A 785 -15.92 9.64 10.26
CA TRP A 785 -16.76 10.33 9.27
C TRP A 785 -16.64 9.71 7.88
N VAL A 786 -15.52 9.03 7.62
CA VAL A 786 -15.29 8.21 6.42
C VAL A 786 -16.32 7.08 6.35
N GLY A 787 -17.22 7.15 5.36
CA GLY A 787 -18.32 6.19 5.21
C GLY A 787 -19.44 6.35 6.24
N ALA A 788 -19.66 7.56 6.76
CA ALA A 788 -20.71 7.87 7.72
C ALA A 788 -21.67 8.96 7.23
N LEU A 789 -22.89 8.92 7.77
CA LEU A 789 -23.94 9.90 7.54
C LEU A 789 -24.75 10.08 8.83
N TYR A 790 -25.08 11.31 9.20
CA TYR A 790 -25.93 11.57 10.37
C TYR A 790 -26.95 12.68 10.15
N ARG A 791 -27.97 12.71 11.00
CA ARG A 791 -29.04 13.72 10.97
C ARG A 791 -28.52 15.09 11.39
N ARG A 792 -28.74 16.12 10.57
CA ARG A 792 -28.43 17.52 10.91
C ARG A 792 -29.08 17.95 12.23
N SER A 793 -30.27 17.42 12.56
CA SER A 793 -31.01 17.73 13.79
C SER A 793 -30.29 17.35 15.08
N ILE A 794 -29.19 16.58 15.02
CA ILE A 794 -28.28 16.40 16.16
C ILE A 794 -27.77 17.75 16.66
N HIS A 795 -27.46 18.69 15.76
CA HIS A 795 -26.92 19.99 16.14
C HIS A 795 -27.95 20.87 16.84
N ASP A 796 -29.20 20.85 16.39
CA ASP A 796 -30.30 21.56 17.06
C ASP A 796 -30.57 21.00 18.48
N ARG A 797 -30.30 19.71 18.70
CA ARG A 797 -30.55 19.02 19.98
C ARG A 797 -29.38 19.12 20.96
N PHE A 798 -28.15 19.02 20.48
CA PHE A 798 -26.96 18.78 21.33
C PHE A 798 -25.77 19.69 21.04
N GLY A 799 -25.92 20.62 20.08
CA GLY A 799 -24.93 21.62 19.76
C GLY A 799 -23.93 21.22 18.67
N TYR A 800 -22.89 22.04 18.53
CA TYR A 800 -21.95 22.05 17.42
C TYR A 800 -20.56 21.55 17.86
N TYR A 801 -19.61 21.51 16.94
CA TYR A 801 -18.23 21.15 17.25
C TYR A 801 -17.51 22.29 17.98
N ASP A 802 -16.61 21.95 18.91
CA ASP A 802 -15.73 22.96 19.52
C ASP A 802 -14.61 23.35 18.55
N GLY A 803 -14.71 24.56 18.01
CA GLY A 803 -13.75 25.12 17.05
C GLY A 803 -12.33 25.31 17.61
N THR A 804 -12.09 25.19 18.92
CA THR A 804 -10.74 25.39 19.49
C THR A 804 -9.84 24.16 19.40
N PHE A 805 -10.35 23.01 18.96
CA PHE A 805 -9.52 21.83 18.71
C PHE A 805 -8.78 21.92 17.37
N ARG A 806 -7.57 21.36 17.33
CA ARG A 806 -6.76 21.28 16.11
C ARG A 806 -6.83 19.89 15.48
N GLY A 807 -6.95 18.84 16.29
CA GLY A 807 -6.91 17.46 15.82
C GLY A 807 -7.85 16.49 16.52
N ALA A 808 -8.38 16.81 17.71
CA ALA A 808 -9.21 15.88 18.51
C ALA A 808 -10.68 16.30 18.68
N GLY A 809 -11.15 17.33 17.96
CA GLY A 809 -12.50 17.87 18.14
C GLY A 809 -13.61 16.93 17.67
N ASP A 810 -13.31 16.00 16.77
CA ASP A 810 -14.23 14.93 16.38
C ASP A 810 -14.48 13.97 17.57
N THR A 811 -13.43 13.67 18.32
CA THR A 811 -13.44 12.77 19.48
C THR A 811 -14.20 13.40 20.63
N GLU A 812 -14.01 14.70 20.89
CA GLU A 812 -14.80 15.45 21.87
C GLU A 812 -16.28 15.41 21.53
N PHE A 813 -16.64 15.73 20.27
CA PHE A 813 -18.03 15.77 19.84
C PHE A 813 -18.71 14.41 20.07
N LYS A 814 -18.07 13.32 19.64
CA LYS A 814 -18.54 11.93 19.88
C LYS A 814 -18.76 11.67 21.36
N SER A 815 -17.75 11.91 22.21
CA SER A 815 -17.84 11.63 23.64
C SER A 815 -18.90 12.48 24.36
N ARG A 816 -19.19 13.68 23.86
CA ARG A 816 -20.24 14.55 24.42
C ARG A 816 -21.66 14.14 24.02
N ILE A 817 -21.89 13.78 22.75
CA ILE A 817 -23.26 13.58 22.24
C ILE A 817 -23.72 12.12 22.22
N LEU A 818 -22.81 11.15 22.08
CA LEU A 818 -23.17 9.73 21.92
C LEU A 818 -24.02 9.16 23.07
N PRO A 819 -23.89 9.61 24.33
CA PRO A 819 -24.85 9.23 25.38
C PRO A 819 -26.32 9.55 25.07
N GLN A 820 -26.58 10.50 24.17
CA GLN A 820 -27.91 11.09 23.92
C GLN A 820 -28.48 10.78 22.52
N ILE A 821 -27.72 10.07 21.67
CA ILE A 821 -28.12 9.70 20.31
C ILE A 821 -28.02 8.19 20.11
N LYS A 822 -28.62 7.69 19.02
CA LYS A 822 -28.48 6.29 18.62
C LYS A 822 -27.74 6.16 17.30
N SER A 823 -26.81 5.21 17.23
CA SER A 823 -26.06 4.91 16.02
C SER A 823 -26.12 3.45 15.62
N LYS A 824 -25.91 3.20 14.32
CA LYS A 824 -25.94 1.86 13.73
C LYS A 824 -24.81 1.66 12.72
N VAL A 825 -24.27 0.44 12.66
CA VAL A 825 -23.35 0.01 11.61
C VAL A 825 -24.09 -0.73 10.52
N ILE A 826 -23.76 -0.40 9.27
CA ILE A 826 -24.09 -1.19 8.09
C ILE A 826 -22.88 -2.09 7.81
N ASP A 827 -23.10 -3.40 7.73
CA ASP A 827 -22.05 -4.41 7.55
C ASP A 827 -21.52 -4.44 6.10
N LYS A 828 -21.01 -3.31 5.63
CA LYS A 828 -20.47 -3.09 4.28
C LYS A 828 -19.31 -2.10 4.35
N ASN A 829 -18.25 -2.35 3.58
CA ASN A 829 -17.20 -1.36 3.33
C ASN A 829 -17.80 -0.20 2.52
N LEU A 830 -17.84 1.01 3.10
CA LEU A 830 -18.42 2.19 2.45
C LEU A 830 -17.44 3.36 2.33
N GLY A 831 -16.37 3.35 3.12
CA GLY A 831 -15.43 4.46 3.21
C GLY A 831 -13.98 4.07 2.94
N VAL A 832 -13.20 4.98 2.36
CA VAL A 832 -11.78 4.81 2.07
C VAL A 832 -11.02 6.05 2.52
N PHE A 833 -9.98 5.86 3.33
CA PHE A 833 -9.05 6.91 3.72
C PHE A 833 -7.76 6.76 2.90
N TRP A 834 -7.48 7.73 2.04
CA TRP A 834 -6.25 7.80 1.26
C TRP A 834 -5.11 8.38 2.11
N ASN A 835 -4.22 7.52 2.58
CA ASN A 835 -2.99 7.91 3.26
C ASN A 835 -1.94 8.39 2.26
N TYR A 836 -2.03 9.67 1.90
CA TYR A 836 -0.96 10.39 1.19
C TYR A 836 0.32 10.46 2.04
N PRO A 837 1.51 10.54 1.41
CA PRO A 837 2.80 10.61 2.11
C PRO A 837 3.09 12.01 2.68
N ASP A 838 2.10 12.62 3.35
CA ASP A 838 2.14 13.97 3.91
C ASP A 838 2.20 13.95 5.44
N GLU A 839 2.69 15.05 6.04
CA GLU A 839 2.59 15.23 7.50
C GLU A 839 1.13 15.45 7.91
N ARG A 840 0.65 14.69 8.89
CA ARG A 840 -0.73 14.76 9.36
C ARG A 840 -0.86 15.49 10.69
N THR A 841 -1.90 16.32 10.82
CA THR A 841 -2.25 16.98 12.09
C THR A 841 -2.53 15.98 13.21
N THR A 842 -3.17 14.85 12.90
CA THR A 842 -3.47 13.77 13.85
C THR A 842 -2.25 12.93 14.26
N GLN A 843 -1.14 13.00 13.50
CA GLN A 843 0.14 12.38 13.86
C GLN A 843 1.08 13.39 14.54
N SER A 844 0.54 14.12 15.50
CA SER A 844 1.27 15.13 16.28
C SER A 844 1.08 14.92 17.78
N PRO A 845 2.10 15.23 18.62
CA PRO A 845 1.95 15.31 20.07
C PRO A 845 0.81 16.23 20.52
N ALA A 846 0.47 17.25 19.69
CA ALA A 846 -0.64 18.16 19.95
C ALA A 846 -2.00 17.42 20.00
N ALA A 847 -2.24 16.47 19.09
CA ALA A 847 -3.49 15.72 19.07
C ALA A 847 -3.65 14.86 20.34
N GLU A 848 -2.57 14.19 20.77
CA GLU A 848 -2.59 13.41 22.02
C GLU A 848 -2.79 14.30 23.28
N ILE A 849 -2.27 15.53 23.28
CA ILE A 849 -2.52 16.49 24.36
C ILE A 849 -4.00 16.90 24.36
N GLU A 850 -4.57 17.20 23.20
CA GLU A 850 -5.99 17.54 23.04
C GLU A 850 -6.90 16.39 23.47
N ASP A 851 -6.48 15.13 23.29
CA ASP A 851 -7.20 13.95 23.77
C ASP A 851 -7.36 13.89 25.31
N MET A 852 -6.59 14.67 26.07
CA MET A 852 -6.87 14.83 27.50
C MET A 852 -8.25 15.42 27.74
N ARG A 853 -8.60 16.43 26.94
CA ARG A 853 -9.87 17.14 26.96
C ARG A 853 -10.94 16.42 26.13
N ALA A 854 -10.57 15.85 24.98
CA ALA A 854 -11.52 15.21 24.08
C ALA A 854 -11.96 13.80 24.51
N TRP A 855 -11.09 13.04 25.21
CA TRP A 855 -11.34 11.62 25.45
C TRP A 855 -11.04 11.15 26.87
N TYR A 856 -9.86 11.46 27.42
CA TYR A 856 -9.47 10.94 28.74
C TYR A 856 -10.33 11.47 29.89
N VAL A 857 -10.78 12.73 29.82
CA VAL A 857 -11.72 13.27 30.82
C VAL A 857 -13.05 12.52 30.78
N HIS A 858 -13.54 12.12 29.60
CA HIS A 858 -14.77 11.33 29.44
C HIS A 858 -14.63 9.87 29.92
N ARG A 859 -13.38 9.37 30.02
CA ARG A 859 -13.08 8.05 30.59
C ARG A 859 -12.84 8.05 32.10
N SER A 860 -12.81 9.23 32.72
CA SER A 860 -12.75 9.37 34.18
C SER A 860 -14.09 9.00 34.83
N LEU A 861 -14.12 8.86 36.16
CA LEU A 861 -15.37 8.64 36.90
C LEU A 861 -16.42 9.73 36.61
N ALA A 862 -16.00 11.00 36.50
CA ALA A 862 -16.88 12.11 36.14
C ALA A 862 -17.49 11.95 34.74
N GLY A 863 -16.68 11.50 33.78
CA GLY A 863 -17.13 11.22 32.41
C GLY A 863 -18.09 10.04 32.32
N VAL A 864 -17.84 8.98 33.10
CA VAL A 864 -18.77 7.87 33.27
C VAL A 864 -20.12 8.36 33.82
N ARG A 865 -20.12 9.22 34.86
CA ARG A 865 -21.38 9.80 35.35
C ARG A 865 -22.10 10.61 34.29
N TYR A 866 -21.39 11.47 33.57
CA TYR A 866 -21.97 12.27 32.48
C TYR A 866 -22.67 11.37 31.45
N ALA A 867 -22.00 10.29 31.02
CA ALA A 867 -22.52 9.40 29.99
C ALA A 867 -23.66 8.48 30.47
N PHE A 868 -23.68 8.11 31.75
CA PHE A 868 -24.53 7.03 32.25
C PHE A 868 -25.51 7.41 33.37
N ALA A 869 -25.56 8.67 33.82
CA ALA A 869 -26.47 9.11 34.88
C ALA A 869 -27.96 8.88 34.57
N ASN A 870 -28.35 8.98 33.30
CA ASN A 870 -29.73 8.82 32.84
C ASN A 870 -29.96 7.53 32.03
N ARG A 871 -29.06 6.56 32.18
CA ARG A 871 -29.05 5.27 31.45
C ARG A 871 -29.31 4.10 32.39
N SER A 872 -29.67 2.96 31.84
CA SER A 872 -30.00 1.80 32.67
C SER A 872 -28.72 1.16 33.23
N PRO A 873 -28.72 0.63 34.48
CA PRO A 873 -27.57 -0.08 35.03
C PRO A 873 -27.05 -1.22 34.14
N GLU A 874 -27.95 -1.87 33.39
CA GLU A 874 -27.63 -2.98 32.48
C GLU A 874 -26.71 -2.55 31.32
N GLU A 875 -26.82 -1.29 30.86
CA GLU A 875 -25.94 -0.76 29.81
C GLU A 875 -24.51 -0.60 30.32
N LEU A 876 -24.33 -0.17 31.58
CA LEU A 876 -23.02 -0.11 32.22
C LEU A 876 -22.46 -1.52 32.45
N GLU A 877 -23.29 -2.46 32.89
CA GLU A 877 -22.88 -3.85 33.06
C GLU A 877 -22.34 -4.41 31.74
N GLN A 878 -23.07 -4.23 30.63
CA GLN A 878 -22.63 -4.64 29.31
C GLN A 878 -21.29 -4.00 28.94
N LEU A 879 -21.10 -2.71 29.18
CA LEU A 879 -19.85 -2.04 28.86
C LEU A 879 -18.68 -2.49 29.73
N ILE A 880 -18.91 -2.96 30.97
CA ILE A 880 -17.87 -3.61 31.79
C ILE A 880 -17.44 -4.94 31.15
N TYR A 881 -18.40 -5.77 30.70
CA TYR A 881 -18.07 -7.00 29.94
C TYR A 881 -17.24 -6.69 28.70
N LEU A 882 -17.66 -5.70 27.89
CA LEU A 882 -16.93 -5.28 26.70
C LEU A 882 -15.55 -4.72 27.03
N SER A 883 -15.40 -3.92 28.09
CA SER A 883 -14.10 -3.39 28.52
C SER A 883 -13.12 -4.49 28.91
N LEU A 884 -13.60 -5.67 29.34
CA LEU A 884 -12.76 -6.82 29.67
C LEU A 884 -12.50 -7.75 28.47
N ALA A 885 -13.33 -7.68 27.44
CA ALA A 885 -13.23 -8.48 26.23
C ALA A 885 -13.84 -7.75 25.02
N TYR A 886 -13.05 -6.89 24.36
CA TYR A 886 -13.44 -6.23 23.11
C TYR A 886 -12.39 -6.42 22.02
N ARG A 887 -12.77 -6.12 20.79
CA ARG A 887 -11.87 -6.05 19.65
C ARG A 887 -11.90 -4.64 19.11
N LYS A 888 -10.75 -3.97 19.05
CA LYS A 888 -10.64 -2.71 18.28
C LYS A 888 -10.95 -2.99 16.82
N SER A 889 -11.64 -2.09 16.15
CA SER A 889 -12.12 -2.30 14.79
C SER A 889 -10.99 -2.50 13.77
N TYR A 890 -9.79 -1.99 14.07
CA TYR A 890 -8.57 -2.17 13.28
C TYR A 890 -7.63 -3.28 13.78
N CYS A 891 -8.00 -4.04 14.82
CA CYS A 891 -7.18 -5.11 15.39
C CYS A 891 -7.82 -6.49 15.18
N GLY A 892 -6.99 -7.50 14.94
CA GLY A 892 -7.44 -8.90 14.80
C GLY A 892 -7.48 -9.70 16.12
N HIS A 893 -7.16 -9.09 17.26
CA HIS A 893 -7.09 -9.76 18.57
C HIS A 893 -8.04 -9.13 19.60
N THR A 894 -8.46 -9.94 20.57
CA THR A 894 -9.18 -9.46 21.76
C THR A 894 -8.25 -8.68 22.68
N SER A 895 -8.74 -7.55 23.17
CA SER A 895 -8.07 -6.60 24.06
C SER A 895 -8.91 -6.36 25.31
N SER A 896 -8.29 -5.70 26.29
CA SER A 896 -8.90 -5.25 27.54
C SER A 896 -8.66 -3.75 27.77
N ASP A 897 -9.50 -3.11 28.56
CA ASP A 897 -9.36 -1.74 29.02
C ASP A 897 -9.68 -1.71 30.51
N LEU A 898 -8.70 -2.15 31.30
CA LEU A 898 -8.87 -2.30 32.75
C LEU A 898 -9.09 -0.97 33.46
N GLU A 899 -8.55 0.13 32.91
CA GLU A 899 -8.71 1.46 33.48
C GLU A 899 -10.14 1.96 33.34
N TYR A 900 -10.74 1.82 32.16
CA TYR A 900 -12.13 2.21 31.97
C TYR A 900 -13.09 1.24 32.68
N ALA A 901 -12.83 -0.06 32.64
CA ALA A 901 -13.57 -1.06 33.42
C ALA A 901 -13.60 -0.74 34.92
N TYR A 902 -12.48 -0.25 35.47
CA TYR A 902 -12.38 0.17 36.86
C TYR A 902 -13.30 1.36 37.17
N ASN A 903 -13.27 2.41 36.34
CA ASN A 903 -14.12 3.59 36.54
C ASN A 903 -15.62 3.27 36.37
N LEU A 904 -15.98 2.43 35.40
CA LEU A 904 -17.35 1.92 35.24
C LEU A 904 -17.80 1.14 36.48
N SER A 905 -16.94 0.26 37.02
CA SER A 905 -17.25 -0.54 38.19
C SER A 905 -17.41 0.31 39.46
N LEU A 906 -16.62 1.39 39.61
CA LEU A 906 -16.77 2.33 40.71
C LEU A 906 -18.14 2.99 40.69
N TYR A 907 -18.56 3.50 39.54
CA TYR A 907 -19.88 4.12 39.42
C TYR A 907 -21.01 3.11 39.59
N LEU A 908 -20.90 1.93 38.98
CA LEU A 908 -21.90 0.86 39.13
C LEU A 908 -22.08 0.43 40.59
N LYS A 909 -20.99 0.37 41.36
CA LYS A 909 -21.04 0.05 42.79
C LYS A 909 -21.86 1.07 43.59
N GLU A 910 -21.89 2.33 43.17
CA GLU A 910 -22.68 3.37 43.82
C GLU A 910 -24.17 3.26 43.47
N ILE A 911 -24.51 3.03 42.20
CA ILE A 911 -25.90 3.08 41.72
C ILE A 911 -26.61 1.72 41.77
N ASN A 912 -25.87 0.61 41.70
CA ASN A 912 -26.40 -0.76 41.76
C ASN A 912 -25.39 -1.74 42.42
N PRO A 913 -25.20 -1.66 43.75
CA PRO A 913 -24.20 -2.47 44.47
C PRO A 913 -24.46 -3.98 44.46
N GLN A 914 -25.65 -4.43 44.03
CA GLN A 914 -26.02 -5.84 43.96
C GLN A 914 -25.76 -6.46 42.57
N SER A 915 -25.25 -5.69 41.61
CA SER A 915 -24.95 -6.19 40.27
C SER A 915 -23.94 -7.33 40.32
N LYS A 916 -24.24 -8.44 39.61
CA LYS A 916 -23.36 -9.61 39.55
C LYS A 916 -22.00 -9.28 38.94
N VAL A 917 -21.93 -8.33 37.99
CA VAL A 917 -20.68 -7.99 37.29
C VAL A 917 -19.61 -7.43 38.24
N LEU A 918 -20.03 -6.91 39.40
CA LEU A 918 -19.12 -6.40 40.43
C LEU A 918 -18.26 -7.51 41.07
N GLU A 919 -18.57 -8.79 40.85
CA GLU A 919 -17.68 -9.90 41.23
C GLU A 919 -16.30 -9.80 40.55
N TYR A 920 -16.25 -9.23 39.34
CA TYR A 920 -15.01 -9.01 38.59
C TYR A 920 -14.21 -7.80 39.09
N PHE A 921 -14.80 -6.92 39.91
CA PHE A 921 -14.18 -5.65 40.30
C PHE A 921 -12.83 -5.85 41.00
N LYS A 922 -12.73 -6.85 41.88
CA LYS A 922 -11.47 -7.14 42.56
C LYS A 922 -10.39 -7.64 41.61
N GLY A 923 -10.78 -8.45 40.62
CA GLY A 923 -9.90 -8.91 39.55
C GLY A 923 -9.40 -7.74 38.69
N ILE A 924 -10.30 -6.86 38.25
CA ILE A 924 -9.99 -5.63 37.49
C ILE A 924 -8.96 -4.78 38.23
N GLU A 925 -9.22 -4.44 39.49
CA GLU A 925 -8.31 -3.62 40.32
C GLU A 925 -6.93 -4.29 40.43
N THR A 926 -6.91 -5.60 40.72
CA THR A 926 -5.68 -6.36 40.91
C THR A 926 -4.85 -6.42 39.61
N LEU A 927 -5.49 -6.63 38.46
CA LEU A 927 -4.82 -6.63 37.16
C LEU A 927 -4.31 -5.24 36.79
N LEU A 928 -5.11 -4.20 36.98
CA LEU A 928 -4.73 -2.82 36.68
C LEU A 928 -3.46 -2.43 37.46
N GLN A 929 -3.40 -2.72 38.76
CA GLN A 929 -2.22 -2.46 39.57
C GLN A 929 -1.01 -3.31 39.14
N ALA A 930 -1.23 -4.59 38.84
CA ALA A 930 -0.16 -5.46 38.35
C ALA A 930 0.42 -4.98 37.02
N TYR A 931 -0.43 -4.44 36.13
CA TYR A 931 -0.01 -3.91 34.84
C TYR A 931 0.71 -2.56 34.99
N ARG A 932 0.22 -1.65 35.84
CA ARG A 932 0.94 -0.39 36.19
C ARG A 932 2.34 -0.69 36.77
N SER A 933 2.48 -1.78 37.53
CA SER A 933 3.78 -2.22 38.07
C SER A 933 4.78 -2.74 37.02
N LEU A 934 4.30 -3.06 35.81
CA LEU A 934 5.14 -3.36 34.65
C LEU A 934 5.57 -2.09 33.92
N ASP A 935 4.80 -1.01 33.99
CA ASP A 935 5.11 0.27 33.33
C ASP A 935 6.14 1.11 34.09
N TRP A 936 6.19 0.96 35.41
CA TRP A 936 7.22 1.54 36.27
C TRP A 936 7.75 0.53 37.29
N MET A 937 9.05 0.26 37.21
CA MET A 937 9.76 -0.62 38.15
C MET A 937 10.72 0.21 39.01
N PRO A 938 10.38 0.54 40.27
CA PRO A 938 11.23 1.38 41.13
C PRO A 938 12.66 0.84 41.33
N LYS A 939 12.79 -0.49 41.41
CA LYS A 939 14.08 -1.19 41.54
C LYS A 939 14.28 -2.11 40.33
N LEU A 940 15.19 -1.73 39.43
CA LEU A 940 15.53 -2.50 38.24
C LEU A 940 16.88 -3.20 38.43
N SER A 941 16.89 -4.53 38.34
CA SER A 941 18.06 -5.41 38.32
C SER A 941 17.98 -6.39 37.15
N ARG A 942 19.08 -7.07 36.80
CA ARG A 942 19.18 -7.97 35.64
C ARG A 942 18.02 -8.96 35.47
N PHE A 943 17.51 -9.56 36.56
CA PHE A 943 16.46 -10.57 36.51
C PHE A 943 15.07 -10.05 36.93
N SER A 944 14.98 -8.85 37.51
CA SER A 944 13.72 -8.27 37.98
C SER A 944 12.64 -8.06 36.90
N PRO A 945 12.95 -7.72 35.63
CA PRO A 945 11.91 -7.56 34.61
C PRO A 945 11.29 -8.91 34.25
N LEU A 946 12.10 -9.96 34.16
CA LEU A 946 11.63 -11.31 33.86
C LEU A 946 10.73 -11.82 35.00
N SER A 947 11.16 -11.68 36.25
CA SER A 947 10.37 -12.14 37.39
C SER A 947 9.02 -11.44 37.47
N ARG A 948 8.97 -10.11 37.28
CA ARG A 948 7.73 -9.34 37.27
C ARG A 948 6.81 -9.75 36.11
N VAL A 949 7.33 -9.87 34.89
CA VAL A 949 6.52 -10.31 33.73
C VAL A 949 5.92 -11.69 33.97
N LEU A 950 6.69 -12.65 34.51
CA LEU A 950 6.19 -13.99 34.82
C LEU A 950 5.13 -13.97 35.93
N GLN A 951 5.35 -13.18 36.99
CA GLN A 951 4.39 -13.01 38.08
C GLN A 951 3.08 -12.40 37.57
N THR A 952 3.14 -11.31 36.81
CA THR A 952 1.94 -10.66 36.24
C THR A 952 1.22 -11.58 35.27
N ARG A 953 1.92 -12.37 34.46
CA ARG A 953 1.28 -13.37 33.58
C ARG A 953 0.58 -14.49 34.35
N LYS A 954 1.19 -15.00 35.41
CA LYS A 954 0.57 -16.01 36.26
C LYS A 954 -0.72 -15.47 36.89
N LEU A 955 -0.64 -14.25 37.44
CA LEU A 955 -1.78 -13.55 38.01
C LEU A 955 -2.88 -13.29 36.97
N ALA A 956 -2.51 -12.78 35.80
CA ALA A 956 -3.44 -12.53 34.70
C ALA A 956 -4.15 -13.81 34.25
N LYS A 957 -3.41 -14.91 34.10
CA LYS A 957 -4.01 -16.19 33.74
C LYS A 957 -4.93 -16.74 34.83
N GLN A 958 -4.57 -16.56 36.11
CA GLN A 958 -5.43 -16.95 37.23
C GLN A 958 -6.76 -16.19 37.19
N ILE A 959 -6.70 -14.85 37.12
CA ILE A 959 -7.90 -13.99 37.10
C ILE A 959 -8.73 -14.23 35.82
N GLU A 960 -8.07 -14.49 34.68
CA GLU A 960 -8.75 -14.89 33.45
C GLU A 960 -9.57 -16.18 33.64
N GLN A 961 -9.02 -17.21 34.29
CA GLN A 961 -9.77 -18.44 34.58
C GLN A 961 -10.90 -18.22 35.58
N GLU A 962 -10.69 -17.36 36.59
CA GLU A 962 -11.72 -16.99 37.56
C GLU A 962 -12.89 -16.28 36.86
N HIS A 963 -12.61 -15.29 36.00
CA HIS A 963 -13.64 -14.57 35.25
C HIS A 963 -14.36 -15.47 34.25
N LEU A 964 -13.63 -16.36 33.57
CA LEU A 964 -14.20 -17.34 32.62
C LEU A 964 -15.20 -18.30 33.28
N ALA A 965 -15.07 -18.57 34.59
CA ALA A 965 -15.94 -19.53 35.28
C ALA A 965 -17.40 -19.04 35.40
N THR A 966 -17.61 -17.73 35.43
CA THR A 966 -18.94 -17.09 35.55
C THR A 966 -19.27 -16.17 34.37
N TRP A 967 -18.47 -16.23 33.29
CA TRP A 967 -18.55 -15.30 32.18
C TRP A 967 -19.87 -15.42 31.39
N ASP A 968 -20.40 -14.27 31.00
CA ASP A 968 -21.58 -14.14 30.16
C ASP A 968 -21.14 -13.76 28.73
N GLU A 969 -21.16 -14.74 27.82
CA GLU A 969 -20.78 -14.53 26.41
C GLU A 969 -21.80 -13.65 25.67
N GLU A 970 -23.08 -13.63 26.07
CA GLU A 970 -24.10 -12.80 25.41
C GLU A 970 -23.85 -11.31 25.68
N LYS A 971 -23.47 -10.98 26.92
CA LYS A 971 -23.13 -9.59 27.29
C LYS A 971 -21.84 -9.08 26.65
N SER A 972 -20.99 -9.96 26.14
CA SER A 972 -19.68 -9.66 25.54
C SER A 972 -19.60 -9.93 24.03
N LEU A 973 -20.74 -10.01 23.33
CA LEU A 973 -20.80 -10.25 21.88
C LEU A 973 -20.11 -11.56 21.44
N GLY A 974 -20.14 -12.59 22.29
CA GLY A 974 -19.46 -13.86 22.09
C GLY A 974 -17.95 -13.83 22.34
N LEU A 975 -17.41 -12.71 22.83
CA LEU A 975 -15.98 -12.58 23.13
C LEU A 975 -15.67 -13.11 24.53
N LYS A 976 -14.43 -13.58 24.70
CA LYS A 976 -13.92 -14.11 25.97
C LYS A 976 -12.81 -13.20 26.51
N PRO A 977 -12.70 -13.04 27.84
CA PRO A 977 -11.60 -12.29 28.43
C PRO A 977 -10.25 -12.87 28.00
N ASP A 978 -9.34 -11.96 27.66
CA ASP A 978 -7.98 -12.28 27.23
C ASP A 978 -7.02 -11.30 27.89
N TYR A 979 -6.50 -11.68 29.05
CA TYR A 979 -5.66 -10.82 29.87
C TYR A 979 -4.18 -10.99 29.55
N ARG A 980 -3.86 -11.17 28.26
CA ARG A 980 -2.48 -11.06 27.79
C ARG A 980 -1.99 -9.63 28.04
N ILE A 981 -0.93 -9.50 28.82
CA ILE A 981 -0.38 -8.22 29.33
C ILE A 981 -0.11 -7.10 28.30
N PHE A 982 -0.08 -7.39 26.99
CA PHE A 982 0.14 -6.41 25.93
C PHE A 982 -1.05 -6.23 24.99
N ASN A 983 -2.17 -6.90 25.27
CA ASN A 983 -3.47 -6.79 24.63
C ASN A 983 -4.38 -6.00 25.57
N ASP A 984 -4.01 -4.74 25.78
CA ASP A 984 -4.71 -3.83 26.67
C ASP A 984 -4.61 -2.43 26.09
N ASN A 985 -5.64 -1.61 26.28
CA ASN A 985 -5.77 -0.30 25.65
C ASN A 985 -4.56 0.61 25.95
N ARG A 986 -3.89 0.43 27.09
CA ARG A 986 -2.68 1.18 27.48
C ARG A 986 -1.47 0.92 26.57
N HIS A 987 -1.51 -0.14 25.75
CA HIS A 987 -0.50 -0.46 24.73
C HIS A 987 -0.96 -0.16 23.30
N GLU A 988 -2.26 0.09 23.10
CA GLU A 988 -2.88 0.22 21.78
C GLU A 988 -3.25 1.66 21.46
N GLN A 989 -3.58 2.46 22.49
CA GLN A 989 -3.80 3.90 22.35
C GLN A 989 -2.63 4.70 22.91
N HIS A 990 -2.14 5.68 22.13
CA HIS A 990 -1.10 6.63 22.56
C HIS A 990 0.17 5.98 23.12
N ALA A 991 0.52 4.81 22.58
CA ALA A 991 1.71 4.05 22.96
C ALA A 991 2.87 4.22 21.97
N PHE A 992 2.60 4.64 20.74
CA PHE A 992 3.61 4.91 19.70
C PHE A 992 4.49 6.11 20.08
N LEU A 993 5.75 6.10 19.65
CA LEU A 993 6.69 7.18 19.95
C LEU A 993 6.51 8.33 18.96
N TRP A 994 6.64 9.56 19.46
CA TRP A 994 6.83 10.75 18.65
C TRP A 994 8.28 10.81 18.18
N LEU A 995 8.50 10.55 16.89
CA LEU A 995 9.82 10.53 16.26
C LEU A 995 10.13 11.93 15.71
N THR A 996 10.92 12.72 16.42
CA THR A 996 11.25 14.10 16.04
C THR A 996 12.32 14.14 14.94
N LYS A 997 12.32 15.18 14.10
CA LYS A 997 13.35 15.34 13.06
C LYS A 997 14.74 15.48 13.73
N LEU A 998 15.70 14.72 13.24
CA LEU A 998 17.11 14.86 13.62
C LEU A 998 17.75 15.81 12.64
N GLU A 999 18.49 16.81 13.14
CA GLU A 999 19.28 17.68 12.28
C GLU A 999 20.18 16.82 11.39
N LYS A 1000 20.07 17.01 10.07
CA LYS A 1000 21.04 16.45 9.14
C LYS A 1000 22.33 17.22 9.40
N THR A 1001 23.30 16.59 10.07
CA THR A 1001 24.66 17.10 10.02
C THR A 1001 25.06 17.15 8.56
N GLU A 1002 25.28 18.34 7.99
CA GLU A 1002 26.05 18.49 6.76
C GLU A 1002 27.32 17.66 6.95
N SER A 1003 27.47 16.64 6.11
CA SER A 1003 28.52 15.63 6.21
C SER A 1003 29.86 16.18 5.79
#